data_AF-R6TP79-F1
#
_entry.id   AF-R6TP79-F1
#
_cell.length_a   1.000
_cell.length_b   1.000
_cell.length_c   1.000
_cell.angle_alpha   90.00
_cell.angle_beta   90.00
_cell.angle_gamma   90.00
#
_symmetry.space_group_name_H-M   'P 1'
#
loop_
_entity.id
_entity.type
_entity.pdbx_description
1 polymer ?
#
loop_
_entity_poly.entity_id
_entity_poly.type
_entity_poly.pdbx_seq_one_letter_code
_entity_poly.pdbx_strand_id
1 'polypeptide(L)'
;MEMEYYRCENPDCGFVAEGQEPDVCPRCGGTFFLAVPEEELTASDWVTLGNQAVEEKRGTDALACYQQAAAQGDALGLTNLGWCLETGIGVEADPAQAVVLYAQAAAKNYMPALTNLGYCYTYGIGVKQDEAKALECLQKGAQQGFPRAQFLLGEAYRRGAGTEQSDQEAVKWYQSAAWLGYPAAQTELGRCFEFGTGVKENLDQAAKWYREAAEQGHAPGQCCLGFCYESGRGVEQNWEEAVKWYRTAADQGYPRAQCNLAWCYEYGKGLERDYGEAVRLYRAAADQEYPRGLLCMGLCCERGRGVPLNKEEAAKWYRKAAEQGEEDGMCCLGFLYEIGEGVEQSWSEAVKWYRKAAELGLSRAQCNLAWCYEHGQGVEKDPVKALSWYRKAAEQEDPRGLFCMARAYDYGLGVQQDAKEAVRWYERAAQAGSAPAMCDLGVCYERGEGVEQDIDHAAALYRKAAELGNAPGQCNLGFCYETGRGVEQSWEEAVKWYRAAAEQEMPRAQCNLAWCYEHGRGVEKNEKRALAWYQKAADQGDPRGMYCVGRAYDYGRGTEQDREQAVQWYQKAAEAGSVPAMCDLGVCYERGEGVEQDLKKAVELYHRAAEQGDATGQCNLGHMYESGRGVGKDWAQAARWYGAAAEQGLARAQLNLGVCCEFGRGVKKDPVRAAKLYRSAADQGDKTAQCNLGYLYETGEGVEQNWQEAVKWYTQSADQGYPRAQYHLAWCYEHAAGVKRDLDKALALYEAAAAQQFEGAEKQVERLKKTPAKGKFLRGFFGRHDS
;
A
#
# COMPACT_ATOMS: atom_id res chain seq x y z
N MET A 1 -16.97 -55.47 60.01
CA MET A 1 -16.64 -56.48 58.98
C MET A 1 -15.22 -56.19 58.61
N GLU A 2 -14.33 -57.18 58.75
CA GLU A 2 -12.97 -57.08 58.18
C GLU A 2 -13.11 -56.84 56.68
N MET A 3 -12.27 -55.97 56.12
CA MET A 3 -12.25 -55.74 54.67
C MET A 3 -11.70 -56.99 54.00
N GLU A 4 -12.46 -57.57 53.07
CA GLU A 4 -12.05 -58.75 52.33
C GLU A 4 -11.40 -58.31 51.01
N TYR A 5 -10.22 -58.87 50.71
CA TYR A 5 -9.52 -58.64 49.45
C TYR A 5 -9.49 -59.93 48.64
N TYR A 6 -9.58 -59.80 47.31
CA TYR A 6 -9.67 -60.94 46.41
C TYR A 6 -8.61 -60.83 45.31
N ARG A 7 -7.68 -61.78 45.28
CA ARG A 7 -6.63 -61.87 44.24
C ARG A 7 -7.06 -62.85 43.16
N CYS A 8 -6.94 -62.45 41.90
CA CYS A 8 -7.21 -63.35 40.77
C CYS A 8 -6.24 -64.56 40.82
N GLU A 9 -6.77 -65.77 40.67
CA GLU A 9 -5.96 -67.01 40.69
C GLU A 9 -4.98 -67.12 39.51
N ASN A 10 -5.21 -66.38 38.43
CA ASN A 10 -4.26 -66.37 37.31
C ASN A 10 -2.96 -65.69 37.77
N PRO A 11 -1.84 -66.44 37.90
CA PRO A 11 -0.60 -65.93 38.47
C PRO A 11 0.03 -64.80 37.65
N ASP A 12 -0.29 -64.74 36.35
CA ASP A 12 0.20 -63.69 35.45
C ASP A 12 -0.71 -62.46 35.42
N CYS A 13 -1.89 -62.53 36.07
CA CYS A 13 -2.88 -61.45 36.04
C CYS A 13 -2.56 -60.35 37.06
N GLY A 14 -2.14 -60.70 38.28
CA GLY A 14 -1.82 -59.73 39.34
C GLY A 14 -2.96 -58.76 39.69
N PHE A 15 -4.22 -59.09 39.35
CA PHE A 15 -5.38 -58.29 39.69
C PHE A 15 -5.81 -58.58 41.13
N VAL A 16 -6.07 -57.50 41.87
CA VAL A 16 -6.62 -57.54 43.23
C VAL A 16 -7.83 -56.62 43.27
N ALA A 17 -8.88 -57.07 43.97
CA ALA A 17 -10.07 -56.30 44.27
C ALA A 17 -10.23 -56.12 45.78
N GLU A 18 -10.77 -54.96 46.16
CA GLU A 18 -11.19 -54.61 47.52
C GLU A 18 -12.72 -54.80 47.63
N GLY A 19 -13.20 -55.42 48.71
CA GLY A 19 -14.62 -55.49 49.02
C GLY A 19 -15.28 -56.82 48.64
N GLN A 20 -16.11 -56.86 47.59
CA GLN A 20 -16.83 -58.08 47.18
C GLN A 20 -16.02 -58.89 46.17
N GLU A 21 -16.10 -60.22 46.26
CA GLU A 21 -15.51 -61.12 45.26
C GLU A 21 -16.08 -60.79 43.87
N PRO A 22 -15.24 -60.43 42.88
CA PRO A 22 -15.72 -60.15 41.53
C PRO A 22 -16.21 -61.41 40.83
N ASP A 23 -17.29 -61.34 40.04
CA ASP A 23 -17.76 -62.46 39.23
C ASP A 23 -16.76 -62.84 38.11
N VAL A 24 -16.07 -61.83 37.56
CA VAL A 24 -15.09 -61.97 36.47
C VAL A 24 -13.97 -60.97 36.66
N CYS A 25 -12.72 -61.41 36.50
CA CYS A 25 -11.55 -60.55 36.54
C CYS A 25 -11.54 -59.64 35.32
N PRO A 26 -11.54 -58.30 35.49
CA PRO A 26 -11.61 -57.36 34.37
C PRO A 26 -10.34 -57.37 33.51
N ARG A 27 -9.24 -57.93 34.02
CA ARG A 27 -7.95 -57.95 33.32
C ARG A 27 -7.72 -59.19 32.46
N CYS A 28 -8.16 -60.36 32.91
CA CYS A 28 -7.90 -61.63 32.20
C CYS A 28 -9.16 -62.45 31.87
N GLY A 29 -10.34 -62.02 32.33
CA GLY A 29 -11.59 -62.76 32.14
C GLY A 29 -11.72 -64.03 33.01
N GLY A 30 -10.78 -64.28 33.93
CA GLY A 30 -10.85 -65.41 34.85
C GLY A 30 -11.95 -65.23 35.90
N THR A 31 -12.53 -66.34 36.38
CA THR A 31 -13.68 -66.36 37.31
C THR A 31 -13.34 -66.93 38.68
N PHE A 32 -12.06 -67.09 39.00
CA PHE A 32 -11.59 -67.68 40.25
C PHE A 32 -10.70 -66.69 41.01
N PHE A 33 -10.98 -66.53 42.30
CA PHE A 33 -10.29 -65.61 43.19
C PHE A 33 -9.93 -66.28 44.50
N LEU A 34 -8.78 -65.89 45.05
CA LEU A 34 -8.34 -66.24 46.39
C LEU A 34 -8.68 -65.07 47.31
N ALA A 35 -9.41 -65.34 48.40
CA ALA A 35 -9.52 -64.39 49.49
C ALA A 35 -8.14 -64.23 50.16
N VAL A 36 -7.66 -63.00 50.25
CA VAL A 36 -6.35 -62.64 50.81
C VAL A 36 -6.58 -61.72 52.02
N PRO A 37 -6.10 -62.09 53.22
CA PRO A 37 -6.10 -61.17 54.36
C PRO A 37 -5.26 -59.93 54.06
N GLU A 38 -5.63 -58.79 54.64
CA GLU A 38 -4.93 -57.52 54.43
C GLU A 38 -3.42 -57.62 54.75
N GLU A 39 -3.05 -58.39 55.79
CA GLU A 39 -1.65 -58.55 56.20
C GLU A 39 -0.81 -59.35 55.19
N GLU A 40 -1.45 -60.08 54.27
CA GLU A 40 -0.81 -60.87 53.22
C GLU A 40 -0.73 -60.11 51.87
N LEU A 41 -1.22 -58.86 51.82
CA LEU A 41 -1.10 -58.00 50.64
C LEU A 41 0.35 -57.55 50.42
N THR A 42 0.86 -57.87 49.25
CA THR A 42 2.19 -57.45 48.79
C THR A 42 2.18 -55.99 48.35
N ALA A 43 3.34 -55.37 48.28
CA ALA A 43 3.47 -54.02 47.73
C ALA A 43 2.91 -53.88 46.30
N SER A 44 3.02 -54.93 45.48
CA SER A 44 2.43 -54.94 44.14
C SER A 44 0.90 -54.94 44.18
N ASP A 45 0.29 -55.62 45.15
CA ASP A 45 -1.17 -55.60 45.33
C ASP A 45 -1.64 -54.19 45.71
N TRP A 46 -0.92 -53.55 46.65
CA TRP A 46 -1.19 -52.17 47.05
C TRP A 46 -1.02 -51.18 45.90
N VAL A 47 -0.01 -51.33 45.05
CA VAL A 47 0.13 -50.50 43.85
C VAL A 47 -1.03 -50.71 42.89
N THR A 48 -1.46 -51.96 42.67
CA THR A 48 -2.61 -52.27 41.80
C THR A 48 -3.90 -51.62 42.32
N LEU A 49 -4.19 -51.75 43.61
CA LEU A 49 -5.34 -51.10 44.26
C LEU A 49 -5.25 -49.58 44.17
N GLY A 50 -4.05 -49.01 44.39
CA GLY A 50 -3.82 -47.58 44.27
C GLY A 50 -4.06 -47.06 42.85
N ASN A 51 -3.60 -47.78 41.83
CA ASN A 51 -3.82 -47.41 40.43
C ASN A 51 -5.31 -47.43 40.08
N GLN A 52 -6.06 -48.45 40.53
CA GLN A 52 -7.52 -48.50 40.36
C GLN A 52 -8.21 -47.32 41.04
N ALA A 53 -7.80 -46.99 42.28
CA ALA A 53 -8.34 -45.85 43.00
C ALA A 53 -8.06 -44.52 42.27
N VAL A 54 -6.92 -44.37 41.60
CA VAL A 54 -6.64 -43.21 40.73
C VAL A 54 -7.60 -43.15 39.54
N GLU A 55 -7.82 -44.27 38.84
CA GLU A 55 -8.75 -44.36 37.71
C GLU A 55 -10.18 -44.02 38.12
N GLU A 56 -10.59 -44.44 39.32
CA GLU A 56 -11.89 -44.16 39.93
C GLU A 56 -11.98 -42.77 40.59
N LYS A 57 -10.91 -41.98 40.56
CA LYS A 57 -10.79 -40.65 41.19
C LYS A 57 -10.97 -40.66 42.71
N ARG A 58 -10.65 -41.78 43.37
CA ARG A 58 -10.59 -41.94 44.82
C ARG A 58 -9.20 -41.59 45.35
N GLY A 59 -8.85 -40.31 45.30
CA GLY A 59 -7.49 -39.85 45.58
C GLY A 59 -6.94 -40.19 46.97
N THR A 60 -7.79 -40.15 48.02
CA THR A 60 -7.40 -40.53 49.39
C THR A 60 -7.04 -42.01 49.51
N ASP A 61 -7.76 -42.85 48.78
CA ASP A 61 -7.62 -44.30 48.82
C ASP A 61 -6.38 -44.71 48.03
N ALA A 62 -6.14 -44.05 46.89
CA ALA A 62 -4.89 -44.17 46.14
C ALA A 62 -3.68 -43.80 46.99
N LEU A 63 -3.74 -42.67 47.71
CA LEU A 63 -2.69 -42.23 48.61
C LEU A 63 -2.41 -43.29 49.70
N ALA A 64 -3.45 -43.79 50.36
CA ALA A 64 -3.32 -44.81 51.41
C ALA A 64 -2.68 -46.10 50.87
N CYS A 65 -3.11 -46.56 49.70
CA CYS A 65 -2.52 -47.73 49.03
C CYS A 65 -1.03 -47.52 48.72
N TYR A 66 -0.65 -46.37 48.16
CA TYR A 66 0.76 -46.09 47.87
C TYR A 66 1.59 -45.90 49.14
N GLN A 67 1.02 -45.41 50.24
CA GLN A 67 1.68 -45.39 51.55
C GLN A 67 2.00 -46.81 52.04
N GLN A 68 1.09 -47.76 51.89
CA GLN A 68 1.34 -49.17 52.24
C GLN A 68 2.43 -49.78 51.37
N ALA A 69 2.37 -49.57 50.05
CA ALA A 69 3.42 -50.04 49.13
C ALA A 69 4.80 -49.41 49.45
N ALA A 70 4.84 -48.12 49.75
CA ALA A 70 6.05 -47.40 50.14
C ALA A 70 6.62 -47.88 51.48
N ALA A 71 5.76 -48.19 52.46
CA ALA A 71 6.17 -48.73 53.77
C ALA A 71 6.82 -50.11 53.65
N GLN A 72 6.41 -50.91 52.67
CA GLN A 72 7.07 -52.17 52.30
C GLN A 72 8.37 -51.96 51.51
N GLY A 73 8.76 -50.70 51.24
CA GLY A 73 9.98 -50.34 50.54
C GLY A 73 9.91 -50.52 49.02
N ASP A 74 8.72 -50.65 48.42
CA ASP A 74 8.61 -50.80 46.97
C ASP A 74 8.94 -49.50 46.22
N ALA A 75 9.72 -49.62 45.14
CA ALA A 75 10.20 -48.45 44.41
C ALA A 75 9.08 -47.77 43.59
N LEU A 76 8.14 -48.54 43.06
CA LEU A 76 6.98 -48.00 42.35
C LEU A 76 6.00 -47.35 43.33
N GLY A 77 5.74 -47.98 44.48
CA GLY A 77 4.97 -47.41 45.59
C GLY A 77 5.54 -46.08 46.09
N LEU A 78 6.86 -46.01 46.33
CA LEU A 78 7.55 -44.76 46.68
C LEU A 78 7.39 -43.68 45.59
N THR A 79 7.49 -44.08 44.32
CA THR A 79 7.35 -43.15 43.19
C THR A 79 5.92 -42.64 43.06
N ASN A 80 4.92 -43.52 43.18
CA ASN A 80 3.51 -43.15 43.08
C ASN A 80 3.08 -42.30 44.28
N LEU A 81 3.57 -42.59 45.49
CA LEU A 81 3.37 -41.73 46.65
C LEU A 81 4.03 -40.35 46.46
N GLY A 82 5.23 -40.32 45.90
CA GLY A 82 5.90 -39.07 45.50
C GLY A 82 5.06 -38.28 44.50
N TRP A 83 4.49 -38.96 43.51
CA TRP A 83 3.60 -38.33 42.53
C TRP A 83 2.34 -37.76 43.19
N CYS A 84 1.70 -38.49 44.11
CA CYS A 84 0.57 -37.97 44.87
C CYS A 84 0.90 -36.68 45.63
N LEU A 85 2.08 -36.61 46.26
CA LEU A 85 2.53 -35.41 46.98
C LEU A 85 2.96 -34.28 46.04
N GLU A 86 3.52 -34.58 44.87
CA GLU A 86 3.86 -33.57 43.88
C GLU A 86 2.60 -32.90 43.30
N THR A 87 1.57 -33.70 42.98
CA THR A 87 0.37 -33.23 42.27
C THR A 87 -0.84 -32.96 43.17
N GLY A 88 -0.77 -33.33 44.45
CA GLY A 88 -1.86 -33.16 45.42
C GLY A 88 -3.01 -34.19 45.28
N ILE A 89 -2.71 -35.43 44.92
CA ILE A 89 -3.73 -36.50 44.83
C ILE A 89 -3.98 -37.07 46.22
N GLY A 90 -5.16 -36.81 46.77
CA GLY A 90 -5.57 -37.31 48.09
C GLY A 90 -4.95 -36.58 49.28
N VAL A 91 -4.07 -35.61 49.03
CA VAL A 91 -3.36 -34.81 50.04
C VAL A 91 -3.02 -33.43 49.48
N GLU A 92 -2.79 -32.44 50.36
CA GLU A 92 -2.20 -31.17 49.93
C GLU A 92 -0.81 -31.41 49.30
N ALA A 93 -0.51 -30.69 48.23
CA ALA A 93 0.76 -30.88 47.52
C ALA A 93 1.95 -30.51 48.41
N ASP A 94 2.90 -31.44 48.54
CA ASP A 94 4.20 -31.25 49.17
C ASP A 94 5.31 -31.74 48.23
N PRO A 95 5.73 -30.90 47.27
CA PRO A 95 6.77 -31.25 46.32
C PRO A 95 8.13 -31.54 46.98
N ALA A 96 8.41 -30.97 48.15
CA ALA A 96 9.66 -31.21 48.86
C ALA A 96 9.70 -32.66 49.38
N GLN A 97 8.60 -33.13 49.97
CA GLN A 97 8.48 -34.51 50.39
C GLN A 97 8.43 -35.48 49.19
N ALA A 98 7.82 -35.08 48.07
CA ALA A 98 7.85 -35.85 46.84
C ALA A 98 9.29 -36.11 46.35
N VAL A 99 10.15 -35.08 46.35
CA VAL A 99 11.57 -35.21 45.99
C VAL A 99 12.31 -36.20 46.90
N VAL A 100 12.01 -36.22 48.20
CA VAL A 100 12.60 -37.19 49.13
C VAL A 100 12.24 -38.62 48.74
N LEU A 101 10.97 -38.88 48.42
CA LEU A 101 10.50 -40.20 48.00
C LEU A 101 11.07 -40.61 46.64
N TYR A 102 11.13 -39.69 45.68
CA TYR A 102 11.80 -39.92 44.40
C TYR A 102 13.28 -40.23 44.60
N ALA A 103 13.99 -39.53 45.49
CA ALA A 103 15.38 -39.83 45.80
C ALA A 103 15.56 -41.22 46.43
N GLN A 104 14.65 -41.64 47.32
CA GLN A 104 14.67 -42.98 47.91
C GLN A 104 14.46 -44.08 46.87
N ALA A 105 13.49 -43.92 45.96
CA ALA A 105 13.27 -44.87 44.86
C ALA A 105 14.40 -44.82 43.81
N ALA A 106 14.93 -43.63 43.50
CA ALA A 106 16.05 -43.44 42.57
C ALA A 106 17.35 -44.06 43.09
N ALA A 107 17.57 -44.08 44.42
CA ALA A 107 18.70 -44.78 45.03
C ALA A 107 18.68 -46.30 44.79
N LYS A 108 17.50 -46.85 44.45
CA LYS A 108 17.32 -48.25 44.00
C LYS A 108 17.46 -48.42 42.47
N ASN A 109 17.95 -47.39 41.77
CA ASN A 109 18.03 -47.31 40.31
C ASN A 109 16.67 -47.47 39.59
N TYR A 110 15.57 -47.13 40.26
CA TYR A 110 14.25 -47.20 39.64
C TYR A 110 14.05 -46.06 38.62
N MET A 111 13.89 -46.42 37.34
CA MET A 111 13.93 -45.47 36.22
C MET A 111 12.86 -44.36 36.28
N PRO A 112 11.58 -44.64 36.60
CA PRO A 112 10.57 -43.60 36.74
C PRO A 112 10.93 -42.57 37.82
N ALA A 113 11.45 -43.04 38.97
CA ALA A 113 11.89 -42.16 40.06
C ALA A 113 13.09 -41.30 39.66
N LEU A 114 14.10 -41.88 39.00
CA LEU A 114 15.23 -41.13 38.44
C LEU A 114 14.75 -40.02 37.51
N THR A 115 13.76 -40.32 36.67
CA THR A 115 13.22 -39.36 35.70
C THR A 115 12.43 -38.24 36.37
N ASN A 116 11.57 -38.56 37.34
CA ASN A 116 10.83 -37.56 38.10
C ASN A 116 11.78 -36.69 38.92
N LEU A 117 12.78 -37.28 39.57
CA LEU A 117 13.81 -36.54 40.30
C LEU A 117 14.60 -35.60 39.38
N GLY A 118 15.01 -36.09 38.20
CA GLY A 118 15.68 -35.27 37.19
C GLY A 118 14.81 -34.10 36.70
N TYR A 119 13.51 -34.35 36.51
CA TYR A 119 12.52 -33.32 36.18
C TYR A 119 12.39 -32.28 37.30
N CYS A 120 12.31 -32.71 38.56
CA CYS A 120 12.27 -31.80 39.72
C CYS A 120 13.52 -30.90 39.77
N TYR A 121 14.71 -31.45 39.56
CA TYR A 121 15.95 -30.66 39.50
C TYR A 121 16.00 -29.71 38.30
N THR A 122 15.40 -30.10 37.17
CA THR A 122 15.36 -29.27 35.95
C THR A 122 14.54 -28.00 36.17
N TYR A 123 13.36 -28.14 36.81
CA TYR A 123 12.39 -27.06 36.95
C TYR A 123 12.33 -26.45 38.37
N GLY A 124 13.14 -26.95 39.30
CA GLY A 124 13.15 -26.47 40.69
C GLY A 124 11.90 -26.83 41.49
N ILE A 125 11.27 -27.98 41.19
CA ILE A 125 10.02 -28.43 41.85
C ILE A 125 10.40 -29.14 43.15
N GLY A 126 10.07 -28.56 44.30
CA GLY A 126 10.37 -29.15 45.62
C GLY A 126 11.85 -29.17 46.01
N VAL A 127 12.74 -28.75 45.10
CA VAL A 127 14.19 -28.68 45.30
C VAL A 127 14.77 -27.50 44.54
N LYS A 128 15.92 -26.99 44.95
CA LYS A 128 16.63 -25.96 44.17
C LYS A 128 16.99 -26.52 42.78
N GLN A 129 16.80 -25.71 41.74
CA GLN A 129 17.23 -26.04 40.39
C GLN A 129 18.72 -26.40 40.36
N ASP A 130 19.05 -27.54 39.75
CA ASP A 130 20.40 -28.11 39.68
C ASP A 130 20.55 -28.91 38.38
N GLU A 131 21.03 -28.26 37.33
CA GLU A 131 21.11 -28.85 36.00
C GLU A 131 22.08 -30.04 35.93
N ALA A 132 23.14 -30.03 36.75
CA ALA A 132 24.10 -31.12 36.78
C ALA A 132 23.47 -32.41 37.36
N LYS A 133 22.74 -32.27 38.48
CA LYS A 133 21.99 -33.41 39.05
C LYS A 133 20.83 -33.84 38.17
N ALA A 134 20.13 -32.90 37.56
CA ALA A 134 19.10 -33.21 36.59
C ALA A 134 19.67 -34.08 35.46
N LEU A 135 20.78 -33.65 34.86
CA LEU A 135 21.44 -34.38 33.80
C LEU A 135 21.90 -35.78 34.24
N GLU A 136 22.50 -35.90 35.43
CA GLU A 136 22.93 -37.21 35.97
C GLU A 136 21.75 -38.18 36.11
N CYS A 137 20.64 -37.72 36.68
CA CYS A 137 19.43 -38.51 36.84
C CYS A 137 18.83 -38.93 35.48
N LEU A 138 18.74 -37.98 34.54
CA LEU A 138 18.21 -38.23 33.19
C LEU A 138 19.10 -39.18 32.38
N GLN A 139 20.42 -39.06 32.48
CA GLN A 139 21.37 -39.97 31.83
C GLN A 139 21.20 -41.41 32.33
N LYS A 140 21.10 -41.61 33.65
CA LYS A 140 20.88 -42.94 34.23
C LYS A 140 19.57 -43.56 33.77
N GLY A 141 18.48 -42.77 33.69
CA GLY A 141 17.19 -43.24 33.17
C GLY A 141 17.23 -43.53 31.66
N ALA A 142 17.88 -42.67 30.90
CA ALA A 142 17.95 -42.76 29.43
C ALA A 142 18.78 -43.95 28.96
N GLN A 143 19.92 -44.22 29.60
CA GLN A 143 20.81 -45.35 29.29
C GLN A 143 20.15 -46.71 29.55
N GLN A 144 19.16 -46.77 30.44
CA GLN A 144 18.38 -47.97 30.73
C GLN A 144 17.15 -48.11 29.83
N GLY A 145 16.95 -47.21 28.86
CA GLY A 145 15.88 -47.32 27.87
C GLY A 145 14.56 -46.66 28.27
N PHE A 146 14.50 -45.82 29.31
CA PHE A 146 13.25 -45.18 29.70
C PHE A 146 12.89 -44.00 28.77
N PRO A 147 11.80 -44.06 27.98
CA PRO A 147 11.59 -43.11 26.87
C PRO A 147 11.43 -41.66 27.31
N ARG A 148 10.76 -41.41 28.46
CA ARG A 148 10.62 -40.06 29.01
C ARG A 148 11.97 -39.47 29.45
N ALA A 149 12.87 -40.29 30.01
CA ALA A 149 14.22 -39.84 30.36
C ALA A 149 15.04 -39.53 29.11
N GLN A 150 14.95 -40.36 28.07
CA GLN A 150 15.60 -40.11 26.78
C GLN A 150 15.11 -38.80 26.16
N PHE A 151 13.79 -38.55 26.13
CA PHE A 151 13.23 -37.29 25.65
C PHE A 151 13.74 -36.07 26.44
N LEU A 152 13.67 -36.12 27.77
CA LEU A 152 14.12 -35.02 28.63
C LEU A 152 15.64 -34.79 28.54
N LEU A 153 16.42 -35.86 28.35
CA LEU A 153 17.86 -35.76 28.08
C LEU A 153 18.12 -35.10 26.72
N GLY A 154 17.31 -35.40 25.70
CA GLY A 154 17.35 -34.72 24.42
C GLY A 154 17.09 -33.21 24.56
N GLU A 155 16.08 -32.82 25.34
CA GLU A 155 15.81 -31.43 25.68
C GLU A 155 16.98 -30.75 26.41
N ALA A 156 17.65 -31.47 27.32
CA ALA A 156 18.82 -30.95 28.03
C ALA A 156 19.98 -30.65 27.04
N TYR A 157 20.28 -31.56 26.12
CA TYR A 157 21.28 -31.32 25.07
C TYR A 157 20.90 -30.19 24.13
N ARG A 158 19.62 -30.09 23.73
CA ARG A 158 19.13 -29.02 22.85
C ARG A 158 19.30 -27.63 23.49
N ARG A 159 19.17 -27.52 24.81
CA ARG A 159 19.28 -26.25 25.56
C ARG A 159 20.66 -26.00 26.13
N GLY A 160 21.54 -27.00 26.15
CA GLY A 160 22.80 -26.94 26.91
C GLY A 160 22.59 -26.89 28.43
N ALA A 161 21.52 -27.51 28.94
CA ALA A 161 21.21 -27.52 30.38
C ALA A 161 22.07 -28.58 31.09
N GLY A 162 23.06 -28.14 31.87
CA GLY A 162 24.04 -29.02 32.53
C GLY A 162 25.04 -29.71 31.59
N THR A 163 24.99 -29.44 30.28
CA THR A 163 25.84 -30.03 29.22
C THR A 163 26.15 -29.00 28.15
N GLU A 164 27.13 -29.24 27.28
CA GLU A 164 27.28 -28.45 26.05
C GLU A 164 26.05 -28.62 25.15
N GLN A 165 25.60 -27.51 24.56
CA GLN A 165 24.47 -27.50 23.63
C GLN A 165 24.82 -28.31 22.38
N SER A 166 23.99 -29.30 22.03
CA SER A 166 24.21 -30.17 20.87
C SER A 166 22.91 -30.71 20.29
N ASP A 167 22.53 -30.21 19.12
CA ASP A 167 21.39 -30.74 18.36
C ASP A 167 21.64 -32.17 17.86
N GLN A 168 22.91 -32.52 17.61
CA GLN A 168 23.29 -33.88 17.20
C GLN A 168 23.10 -34.90 18.31
N GLU A 169 23.36 -34.54 19.57
CA GLU A 169 23.07 -35.42 20.71
C GLU A 169 21.59 -35.42 21.03
N ALA A 170 20.92 -34.26 20.98
CA ALA A 170 19.49 -34.15 21.22
C ALA A 170 18.69 -35.09 20.31
N VAL A 171 18.96 -35.05 18.99
CA VAL A 171 18.23 -35.86 18.02
C VAL A 171 18.46 -37.36 18.18
N LYS A 172 19.65 -37.80 18.64
CA LYS A 172 19.88 -39.23 18.95
C LYS A 172 18.96 -39.72 20.06
N TRP A 173 18.79 -38.91 21.10
CA TRP A 173 17.91 -39.25 22.21
C TRP A 173 16.43 -39.15 21.85
N TYR A 174 16.03 -38.15 21.04
CA TYR A 174 14.69 -38.11 20.46
C TYR A 174 14.42 -39.33 19.58
N GLN A 175 15.37 -39.74 18.73
CA GLN A 175 15.25 -40.96 17.91
C GLN A 175 15.04 -42.20 18.76
N SER A 176 15.87 -42.39 19.79
CA SER A 176 15.72 -43.53 20.69
C SER A 176 14.34 -43.57 21.36
N ALA A 177 13.88 -42.44 21.91
CA ALA A 177 12.57 -42.35 22.56
C ALA A 177 11.41 -42.52 21.57
N ALA A 178 11.53 -41.96 20.36
CA ALA A 178 10.52 -42.04 19.31
C ALA A 178 10.33 -43.48 18.80
N TRP A 179 11.42 -44.24 18.67
CA TRP A 179 11.40 -45.66 18.32
C TRP A 179 10.72 -46.52 19.38
N LEU A 180 10.75 -46.09 20.64
CA LEU A 180 10.01 -46.70 21.74
C LEU A 180 8.55 -46.22 21.84
N GLY A 181 8.06 -45.46 20.85
CA GLY A 181 6.68 -45.02 20.80
C GLY A 181 6.39 -43.74 21.59
N TYR A 182 7.39 -43.02 22.12
CA TYR A 182 7.11 -41.86 22.96
C TYR A 182 6.66 -40.64 22.12
N PRO A 183 5.40 -40.18 22.21
CA PRO A 183 4.82 -39.27 21.21
C PRO A 183 5.42 -37.86 21.23
N ALA A 184 5.87 -37.38 22.39
CA ALA A 184 6.58 -36.11 22.48
C ALA A 184 7.94 -36.17 21.74
N ALA A 185 8.67 -37.28 21.85
CA ALA A 185 9.91 -37.49 21.11
C ALA A 185 9.68 -37.68 19.61
N GLN A 186 8.61 -38.38 19.22
CA GLN A 186 8.21 -38.48 17.80
C GLN A 186 7.92 -37.09 17.22
N THR A 187 7.23 -36.23 17.96
CA THR A 187 6.96 -34.86 17.53
C THR A 187 8.25 -34.03 17.39
N GLU A 188 9.14 -34.04 18.39
CA GLU A 188 10.39 -33.29 18.29
C GLU A 188 11.35 -33.85 17.24
N LEU A 189 11.38 -35.17 17.04
CA LEU A 189 12.11 -35.79 15.94
C LEU A 189 11.55 -35.36 14.58
N GLY A 190 10.23 -35.26 14.47
CA GLY A 190 9.57 -34.70 13.29
C GLY A 190 10.06 -33.28 12.99
N ARG A 191 10.16 -32.42 14.01
CA ARG A 191 10.70 -31.06 13.87
C ARG A 191 12.16 -31.04 13.46
N CYS A 192 12.97 -31.94 14.03
CA CYS A 192 14.37 -32.07 13.65
C CYS A 192 14.51 -32.37 12.15
N PHE A 193 13.67 -33.26 11.60
CA PHE A 193 13.63 -33.52 10.17
C PHE A 193 13.03 -32.38 9.34
N GLU A 194 12.04 -31.65 9.86
CA GLU A 194 11.40 -30.53 9.16
C GLU A 194 12.34 -29.34 8.92
N PHE A 195 13.24 -29.07 9.88
CA PHE A 195 14.16 -27.92 9.85
C PHE A 195 15.62 -28.31 9.63
N GLY A 196 15.94 -29.60 9.56
CA GLY A 196 17.32 -30.08 9.44
C GLY A 196 18.16 -29.84 10.71
N THR A 197 17.52 -29.82 11.89
CA THR A 197 18.19 -29.60 13.17
C THR A 197 18.80 -30.91 13.68
N GLY A 198 20.13 -31.01 13.69
CA GLY A 198 20.86 -32.22 14.12
C GLY A 198 20.81 -33.40 13.12
N VAL A 199 19.92 -33.35 12.12
CA VAL A 199 19.78 -34.33 11.03
C VAL A 199 19.61 -33.60 9.70
N LYS A 200 19.80 -34.30 8.57
CA LYS A 200 19.47 -33.72 7.26
C LYS A 200 17.95 -33.51 7.15
N GLU A 201 17.55 -32.36 6.60
CA GLU A 201 16.14 -32.07 6.31
C GLU A 201 15.47 -33.19 5.49
N ASN A 202 14.29 -33.62 5.93
CA ASN A 202 13.49 -34.65 5.28
C ASN A 202 12.00 -34.50 5.65
N LEU A 203 11.23 -33.85 4.78
CA LEU A 203 9.81 -33.57 5.05
C LEU A 203 8.94 -34.83 5.14
N ASP A 204 9.28 -35.89 4.38
CA ASP A 204 8.54 -37.16 4.43
C ASP A 204 8.70 -37.85 5.78
N GLN A 205 9.92 -37.84 6.33
CA GLN A 205 10.17 -38.36 7.69
C GLN A 205 9.52 -37.48 8.75
N ALA A 206 9.52 -36.15 8.58
CA ALA A 206 8.83 -35.25 9.50
C ALA A 206 7.34 -35.59 9.59
N ALA A 207 6.65 -35.65 8.44
CA ALA A 207 5.24 -36.00 8.37
C ALA A 207 4.94 -37.41 8.91
N LYS A 208 5.83 -38.39 8.68
CA LYS A 208 5.70 -39.74 9.25
C LYS A 208 5.70 -39.71 10.78
N TRP A 209 6.66 -39.04 11.40
CA TRP A 209 6.75 -39.00 12.86
C TRP A 209 5.65 -38.16 13.50
N TYR A 210 5.23 -37.08 12.85
CA TYR A 210 4.04 -36.34 13.28
C TYR A 210 2.79 -37.20 13.24
N ARG A 211 2.62 -38.04 12.20
CA ARG A 211 1.50 -38.99 12.10
C ARG A 211 1.50 -40.01 13.23
N GLU A 212 2.64 -40.62 13.51
CA GLU A 212 2.76 -41.59 14.61
C GLU A 212 2.39 -40.97 15.97
N ALA A 213 2.81 -39.73 16.23
CA ALA A 213 2.44 -39.02 17.45
C ALA A 213 0.94 -38.63 17.45
N ALA A 214 0.43 -38.19 16.30
CA ALA A 214 -0.95 -37.72 16.15
C ALA A 214 -1.98 -38.83 16.35
N GLU A 215 -1.70 -40.02 15.81
CA GLU A 215 -2.53 -41.23 15.93
C GLU A 215 -2.59 -41.74 17.38
N GLN A 216 -1.57 -41.46 18.19
CA GLN A 216 -1.56 -41.69 19.65
C GLN A 216 -2.30 -40.61 20.46
N GLY A 217 -2.91 -39.62 19.81
CA GLY A 217 -3.67 -38.56 20.48
C GLY A 217 -2.84 -37.35 20.91
N HIS A 218 -1.54 -37.29 20.63
CA HIS A 218 -0.67 -36.22 21.12
C HIS A 218 -0.95 -34.88 20.41
N ALA A 219 -1.55 -33.92 21.11
CA ALA A 219 -1.99 -32.64 20.53
C ALA A 219 -0.90 -31.86 19.76
N PRO A 220 0.36 -31.75 20.24
CA PRO A 220 1.42 -31.13 19.45
C PRO A 220 1.72 -31.87 18.13
N GLY A 221 1.69 -33.21 18.15
CA GLY A 221 1.88 -34.05 16.95
C GLY A 221 0.73 -33.88 15.95
N GLN A 222 -0.51 -33.88 16.43
CA GLN A 222 -1.71 -33.58 15.65
C GLN A 222 -1.63 -32.19 15.00
N CYS A 223 -1.25 -31.17 15.77
CA CYS A 223 -1.08 -29.82 15.23
C CYS A 223 0.01 -29.74 14.16
N CYS A 224 1.17 -30.38 14.37
CA CYS A 224 2.24 -30.44 13.38
C CYS A 224 1.83 -31.19 12.11
N LEU A 225 1.08 -32.30 12.24
CA LEU A 225 0.53 -33.02 11.08
C LEU A 225 -0.51 -32.17 10.33
N GLY A 226 -1.38 -31.46 11.06
CA GLY A 226 -2.32 -30.51 10.47
C GLY A 226 -1.60 -29.45 9.64
N PHE A 227 -0.47 -28.93 10.14
CA PHE A 227 0.37 -27.98 9.41
C PHE A 227 1.02 -28.59 8.16
N CYS A 228 1.43 -29.87 8.21
CA CYS A 228 1.94 -30.56 7.03
C CYS A 228 0.89 -30.63 5.92
N TYR A 229 -0.36 -30.95 6.26
CA TYR A 229 -1.47 -30.96 5.30
C TYR A 229 -1.87 -29.56 4.81
N GLU A 230 -1.83 -28.54 5.66
CA GLU A 230 -2.05 -27.14 5.27
C GLU A 230 -1.02 -26.67 4.24
N SER A 231 0.26 -26.97 4.48
CA SER A 231 1.38 -26.45 3.68
C SER A 231 1.79 -27.36 2.51
N GLY A 232 1.30 -28.60 2.48
CA GLY A 232 1.76 -29.62 1.52
C GLY A 232 3.21 -30.07 1.76
N ARG A 233 3.71 -29.97 3.00
CA ARG A 233 5.09 -30.36 3.36
C ARG A 233 5.13 -31.82 3.79
N GLY A 234 5.78 -32.67 3.00
CA GLY A 234 5.91 -34.12 3.26
C GLY A 234 4.62 -34.92 3.07
N VAL A 235 3.53 -34.26 2.66
CA VAL A 235 2.23 -34.82 2.28
C VAL A 235 1.63 -33.95 1.17
N GLU A 236 0.66 -34.50 0.43
CA GLU A 236 -0.15 -33.68 -0.48
C GLU A 236 -0.97 -32.66 0.31
N GLN A 237 -1.06 -31.42 -0.19
CA GLN A 237 -1.83 -30.37 0.48
C GLN A 237 -3.31 -30.77 0.57
N ASN A 238 -3.88 -30.72 1.77
CA ASN A 238 -5.27 -31.04 2.02
C ASN A 238 -5.82 -30.25 3.21
N TRP A 239 -6.69 -29.26 2.93
CA TRP A 239 -7.26 -28.42 3.97
C TRP A 239 -8.26 -29.14 4.88
N GLU A 240 -8.97 -30.16 4.37
CA GLU A 240 -9.94 -30.92 5.18
C GLU A 240 -9.23 -31.76 6.24
N GLU A 241 -8.14 -32.44 5.87
CA GLU A 241 -7.30 -33.16 6.84
C GLU A 241 -6.58 -32.21 7.80
N ALA A 242 -6.11 -31.04 7.33
CA ALA A 242 -5.52 -30.03 8.20
C ALA A 242 -6.51 -29.59 9.30
N VAL A 243 -7.73 -29.23 8.91
CA VAL A 243 -8.82 -28.84 9.82
C VAL A 243 -9.15 -29.96 10.81
N LYS A 244 -9.23 -31.21 10.34
CA LYS A 244 -9.51 -32.37 11.20
C LYS A 244 -8.47 -32.50 12.30
N TRP A 245 -7.18 -32.48 11.96
CA TRP A 245 -6.11 -32.61 12.95
C TRP A 245 -5.99 -31.38 13.86
N TYR A 246 -6.19 -30.18 13.33
CA TYR A 246 -6.26 -28.98 14.15
C TYR A 246 -7.42 -29.02 15.14
N ARG A 247 -8.59 -29.52 14.73
CA ARG A 247 -9.74 -29.69 15.62
C ARG A 247 -9.45 -30.68 16.74
N THR A 248 -8.92 -31.85 16.43
CA THR A 248 -8.57 -32.85 17.46
C THR A 248 -7.56 -32.32 18.49
N ALA A 249 -6.60 -31.50 18.05
CA ALA A 249 -5.65 -30.86 18.97
C ALA A 249 -6.26 -29.68 19.74
N ALA A 250 -7.12 -28.88 19.10
CA ALA A 250 -7.78 -27.72 19.70
C ALA A 250 -8.81 -28.13 20.76
N ASP A 251 -9.52 -29.25 20.55
CA ASP A 251 -10.48 -29.83 21.51
C ASP A 251 -9.78 -30.30 22.79
N GLN A 252 -8.48 -30.60 22.72
CA GLN A 252 -7.61 -30.86 23.89
C GLN A 252 -7.08 -29.59 24.56
N GLY A 253 -7.48 -28.40 24.09
CA GLY A 253 -7.04 -27.12 24.62
C GLY A 253 -5.71 -26.59 24.06
N TYR A 254 -5.09 -27.24 23.07
CA TYR A 254 -3.76 -26.84 22.60
C TYR A 254 -3.80 -25.49 21.86
N PRO A 255 -3.19 -24.42 22.40
CA PRO A 255 -3.44 -23.04 21.95
C PRO A 255 -2.96 -22.78 20.52
N ARG A 256 -1.86 -23.41 20.09
CA ARG A 256 -1.38 -23.30 18.71
C ARG A 256 -2.39 -23.90 17.71
N ALA A 257 -3.01 -25.03 18.04
CA ALA A 257 -4.04 -25.63 17.19
C ALA A 257 -5.34 -24.81 17.20
N GLN A 258 -5.70 -24.21 18.34
CA GLN A 258 -6.83 -23.28 18.43
C GLN A 258 -6.62 -22.09 17.47
N CYS A 259 -5.44 -21.46 17.47
CA CYS A 259 -5.12 -20.38 16.52
C CYS A 259 -5.13 -20.83 15.06
N ASN A 260 -4.59 -22.02 14.75
CA ASN A 260 -4.57 -22.53 13.38
C ASN A 260 -5.99 -22.86 12.87
N LEU A 261 -6.81 -23.50 13.69
CA LEU A 261 -8.21 -23.77 13.35
C LEU A 261 -9.02 -22.48 13.23
N ALA A 262 -8.79 -21.51 14.12
CA ALA A 262 -9.41 -20.19 14.05
C ALA A 262 -9.07 -19.48 12.73
N TRP A 263 -7.82 -19.56 12.29
CA TRP A 263 -7.38 -19.01 11.01
C TRP A 263 -8.08 -19.69 9.83
N CYS A 264 -8.27 -21.02 9.88
CA CYS A 264 -9.08 -21.73 8.87
C CYS A 264 -10.51 -21.17 8.82
N TYR A 265 -11.16 -20.93 9.97
CA TYR A 265 -12.48 -20.31 10.06
C TYR A 265 -12.52 -18.87 9.54
N GLU A 266 -11.51 -18.07 9.83
CA GLU A 266 -11.43 -16.69 9.39
C GLU A 266 -11.31 -16.55 7.87
N TYR A 267 -10.57 -17.46 7.22
CA TYR A 267 -10.27 -17.40 5.79
C TYR A 267 -11.06 -18.41 4.94
N GLY A 268 -11.90 -19.25 5.55
CA GLY A 268 -12.70 -20.27 4.86
C GLY A 268 -11.82 -21.35 4.20
N LYS A 269 -10.79 -21.83 4.90
CA LYS A 269 -9.83 -22.83 4.39
C LYS A 269 -10.17 -24.22 4.94
N GLY A 270 -10.65 -25.11 4.08
CA GLY A 270 -11.10 -26.46 4.46
C GLY A 270 -12.44 -26.51 5.19
N LEU A 271 -13.11 -25.37 5.32
CA LEU A 271 -14.41 -25.19 5.97
C LEU A 271 -15.04 -23.86 5.53
N GLU A 272 -16.31 -23.66 5.85
CA GLU A 272 -17.00 -22.39 5.57
C GLU A 272 -16.50 -21.28 6.49
N ARG A 273 -16.39 -20.05 5.96
CA ARG A 273 -15.89 -18.91 6.72
C ARG A 273 -16.85 -18.56 7.86
N ASP A 274 -16.35 -18.55 9.08
CA ASP A 274 -17.11 -18.22 10.29
C ASP A 274 -16.25 -17.39 11.27
N TYR A 275 -16.52 -16.08 11.35
CA TYR A 275 -15.78 -15.21 12.26
C TYR A 275 -16.14 -15.45 13.74
N GLY A 276 -17.32 -15.98 14.05
CA GLY A 276 -17.73 -16.28 15.42
C GLY A 276 -16.92 -17.42 16.00
N GLU A 277 -16.79 -18.53 15.26
CA GLU A 277 -15.94 -19.65 15.67
C GLU A 277 -14.45 -19.29 15.69
N ALA A 278 -13.98 -18.49 14.73
CA ALA A 278 -12.61 -18.00 14.74
C ALA A 278 -12.29 -17.22 16.03
N VAL A 279 -13.14 -16.25 16.40
CA VAL A 279 -12.96 -15.49 17.65
C VAL A 279 -13.04 -16.38 18.88
N ARG A 280 -13.96 -17.34 18.93
CA ARG A 280 -14.09 -18.26 20.08
C ARG A 280 -12.78 -19.00 20.33
N LEU A 281 -12.16 -19.51 19.26
CA LEU A 281 -10.90 -20.24 19.33
C LEU A 281 -9.69 -19.32 19.60
N TYR A 282 -9.61 -18.15 18.96
CA TYR A 282 -8.57 -17.17 19.28
C TYR A 282 -8.64 -16.71 20.74
N ARG A 283 -9.85 -16.51 21.28
CA ARG A 283 -10.06 -16.18 22.69
C ARG A 283 -9.63 -17.33 23.60
N ALA A 284 -9.98 -18.57 23.28
CA ALA A 284 -9.53 -19.73 24.05
C ALA A 284 -7.99 -19.85 24.12
N ALA A 285 -7.29 -19.46 23.06
CA ALA A 285 -5.82 -19.39 23.07
C ALA A 285 -5.31 -18.16 23.85
N ALA A 286 -5.96 -17.01 23.70
CA ALA A 286 -5.62 -15.77 24.40
C ALA A 286 -5.81 -15.85 25.93
N ASP A 287 -6.84 -16.57 26.38
CA ASP A 287 -7.12 -16.81 27.81
C ASP A 287 -6.05 -17.71 28.46
N GLN A 288 -5.30 -18.47 27.65
CA GLN A 288 -4.10 -19.20 28.06
C GLN A 288 -2.82 -18.36 27.93
N GLU A 289 -2.95 -17.05 27.71
CA GLU A 289 -1.84 -16.12 27.48
C GLU A 289 -0.93 -16.49 26.30
N TYR A 290 -1.47 -17.20 25.29
CA TYR A 290 -0.69 -17.55 24.11
C TYR A 290 -0.47 -16.33 23.19
N PRO A 291 0.78 -15.93 22.87
CA PRO A 291 1.08 -14.67 22.18
C PRO A 291 0.30 -14.45 20.88
N ARG A 292 0.22 -15.47 20.02
CA ARG A 292 -0.53 -15.39 18.76
C ARG A 292 -2.04 -15.29 18.99
N GLY A 293 -2.57 -15.91 20.06
CA GLY A 293 -3.96 -15.76 20.45
C GLY A 293 -4.28 -14.32 20.87
N LEU A 294 -3.40 -13.71 21.66
CA LEU A 294 -3.49 -12.30 22.07
C LEU A 294 -3.46 -11.37 20.85
N LEU A 295 -2.51 -11.55 19.93
CA LEU A 295 -2.41 -10.79 18.67
C LEU A 295 -3.69 -10.91 17.83
N CYS A 296 -4.15 -12.15 17.58
CA CYS A 296 -5.34 -12.40 16.76
C CYS A 296 -6.60 -11.81 17.39
N MET A 297 -6.74 -11.85 18.72
CA MET A 297 -7.83 -11.17 19.41
C MET A 297 -7.79 -9.65 19.20
N GLY A 298 -6.61 -9.04 19.24
CA GLY A 298 -6.43 -7.64 18.88
C GLY A 298 -6.88 -7.33 17.46
N LEU A 299 -6.49 -8.15 16.48
CA LEU A 299 -6.89 -8.00 15.07
C LEU A 299 -8.41 -8.16 14.87
N CYS A 300 -9.04 -9.08 15.58
CA CYS A 300 -10.51 -9.26 15.56
C CYS A 300 -11.22 -8.00 16.07
N CYS A 301 -10.77 -7.43 17.20
CA CYS A 301 -11.31 -6.19 17.76
C CYS A 301 -11.07 -4.96 16.85
N GLU A 302 -9.89 -4.83 16.26
CA GLU A 302 -9.53 -3.71 15.38
C GLU A 302 -10.40 -3.68 14.11
N ARG A 303 -10.67 -4.86 13.53
CA ARG A 303 -11.36 -5.01 12.25
C ARG A 303 -12.85 -5.32 12.38
N GLY A 304 -13.34 -5.53 13.60
CA GLY A 304 -14.73 -5.95 13.84
C GLY A 304 -15.06 -7.35 13.29
N ARG A 305 -14.09 -8.28 13.30
CA ARG A 305 -14.28 -9.66 12.81
C ARG A 305 -14.76 -10.55 13.95
N GLY A 306 -16.03 -10.94 13.92
CA GLY A 306 -16.65 -11.84 14.93
C GLY A 306 -16.93 -11.17 16.29
N VAL A 307 -16.45 -9.93 16.48
CA VAL A 307 -16.73 -9.05 17.62
C VAL A 307 -17.01 -7.63 17.09
N PRO A 308 -17.72 -6.77 17.84
CA PRO A 308 -17.85 -5.36 17.48
C PRO A 308 -16.48 -4.69 17.32
N LEU A 309 -16.34 -3.80 16.32
CA LEU A 309 -15.14 -3.01 16.13
C LEU A 309 -14.87 -2.17 17.38
N ASN A 310 -13.72 -2.38 18.01
CA ASN A 310 -13.30 -1.67 19.20
C ASN A 310 -11.78 -1.58 19.27
N LYS A 311 -11.22 -0.41 18.90
CA LYS A 311 -9.78 -0.18 18.87
C LYS A 311 -9.16 -0.02 20.27
N GLU A 312 -9.93 0.42 21.27
CA GLU A 312 -9.46 0.47 22.66
C GLU A 312 -9.23 -0.95 23.20
N GLU A 313 -10.14 -1.87 22.90
CA GLU A 313 -9.97 -3.27 23.27
C GLU A 313 -8.84 -3.94 22.48
N ALA A 314 -8.72 -3.63 21.19
CA ALA A 314 -7.59 -4.09 20.37
C ALA A 314 -6.24 -3.66 20.99
N ALA A 315 -6.13 -2.40 21.43
CA ALA A 315 -4.92 -1.89 22.07
C ALA A 315 -4.55 -2.65 23.36
N LYS A 316 -5.54 -3.11 24.15
CA LYS A 316 -5.29 -3.93 25.34
C LYS A 316 -4.72 -5.30 24.97
N TRP A 317 -5.28 -5.95 23.95
CA TRP A 317 -4.79 -7.24 23.46
C TRP A 317 -3.39 -7.12 22.85
N TYR A 318 -3.16 -6.13 22.00
CA TYR A 318 -1.82 -5.86 21.44
C TYR A 318 -0.79 -5.54 22.52
N ARG A 319 -1.18 -4.80 23.57
CA ARG A 319 -0.28 -4.55 24.72
C ARG A 319 0.14 -5.84 25.42
N LYS A 320 -0.80 -6.75 25.70
CA LYS A 320 -0.47 -8.06 26.28
C LYS A 320 0.47 -8.86 25.39
N ALA A 321 0.19 -8.92 24.07
CA ALA A 321 1.06 -9.62 23.12
C ALA A 321 2.48 -8.99 23.06
N ALA A 322 2.54 -7.66 22.98
CA ALA A 322 3.78 -6.89 22.92
C ALA A 322 4.63 -7.04 24.20
N GLU A 323 4.01 -7.09 25.37
CA GLU A 323 4.68 -7.30 26.66
C GLU A 323 5.30 -8.69 26.78
N GLN A 324 4.77 -9.68 26.05
CA GLN A 324 5.31 -11.04 25.96
C GLN A 324 6.38 -11.21 24.86
N GLY A 325 6.76 -10.14 24.16
CA GLY A 325 7.79 -10.20 23.14
C GLY A 325 7.29 -10.46 21.72
N GLU A 326 5.98 -10.45 21.48
CA GLU A 326 5.41 -10.71 20.15
C GLU A 326 5.55 -9.48 19.25
N GLU A 327 6.33 -9.62 18.17
CA GLU A 327 6.76 -8.52 17.30
C GLU A 327 5.62 -7.85 16.52
N ASP A 328 4.64 -8.61 16.03
CA ASP A 328 3.51 -8.04 15.29
C ASP A 328 2.60 -7.24 16.23
N GLY A 329 2.40 -7.70 17.47
CA GLY A 329 1.66 -7.03 18.52
C GLY A 329 2.33 -5.71 18.92
N MET A 330 3.66 -5.68 19.03
CA MET A 330 4.42 -4.44 19.19
C MET A 330 4.19 -3.49 18.01
N CYS A 331 4.27 -3.99 16.77
CA CYS A 331 4.07 -3.16 15.58
C CYS A 331 2.63 -2.62 15.48
N CYS A 332 1.62 -3.44 15.76
CA CYS A 332 0.22 -3.05 15.75
C CYS A 332 -0.10 -2.04 16.87
N LEU A 333 0.45 -2.23 18.08
CA LEU A 333 0.33 -1.25 19.16
C LEU A 333 1.00 0.08 18.79
N GLY A 334 2.19 0.04 18.20
CA GLY A 334 2.88 1.23 17.71
C GLY A 334 2.03 1.99 16.69
N PHE A 335 1.35 1.28 15.79
CA PHE A 335 0.43 1.87 14.82
C PHE A 335 -0.79 2.54 15.47
N LEU A 336 -1.40 1.95 16.49
CA LEU A 336 -2.51 2.59 17.21
C LEU A 336 -2.07 3.89 17.90
N TYR A 337 -0.85 3.95 18.46
CA TYR A 337 -0.29 5.17 19.01
C TYR A 337 0.02 6.24 17.96
N GLU A 338 0.43 5.84 16.75
CA GLU A 338 0.67 6.75 15.63
C GLU A 338 -0.61 7.45 15.17
N ILE A 339 -1.70 6.68 14.98
CA ILE A 339 -2.97 7.24 14.48
C ILE A 339 -3.84 7.85 15.59
N GLY A 340 -3.60 7.49 16.86
CA GLY A 340 -4.39 7.99 17.99
C GLY A 340 -5.80 7.40 18.08
N GLU A 341 -5.97 6.17 17.61
CA GLU A 341 -7.26 5.48 17.65
C GLU A 341 -7.22 4.29 18.61
N GLY A 342 -8.12 4.28 19.59
CA GLY A 342 -8.12 3.30 20.69
C GLY A 342 -7.10 3.58 21.80
N VAL A 343 -6.18 4.53 21.57
CA VAL A 343 -5.24 5.10 22.53
C VAL A 343 -5.07 6.59 22.21
N GLU A 344 -4.64 7.38 23.19
CA GLU A 344 -4.23 8.76 22.94
C GLU A 344 -3.02 8.78 21.97
N GLN A 345 -3.07 9.65 20.95
CA GLN A 345 -2.00 9.75 19.96
C GLN A 345 -0.66 10.07 20.64
N SER A 346 0.37 9.27 20.35
CA SER A 346 1.71 9.48 20.88
C SER A 346 2.78 8.91 19.96
N TRP A 347 3.42 9.78 19.18
CA TRP A 347 4.55 9.40 18.33
C TRP A 347 5.73 8.84 19.13
N SER A 348 5.95 9.31 20.36
CA SER A 348 7.02 8.79 21.21
C SER A 348 6.76 7.33 21.62
N GLU A 349 5.52 6.97 21.94
CA GLU A 349 5.16 5.58 22.24
C GLU A 349 5.14 4.72 20.97
N ALA A 350 4.66 5.26 19.84
CA ALA A 350 4.74 4.57 18.55
C ALA A 350 6.18 4.17 18.20
N VAL A 351 7.12 5.11 18.26
CA VAL A 351 8.54 4.85 18.00
C VAL A 351 9.14 3.87 18.99
N LYS A 352 8.78 3.93 20.28
CA LYS A 352 9.25 2.98 21.29
C LYS A 352 8.86 1.54 20.94
N TRP A 353 7.61 1.31 20.53
CA TRP A 353 7.15 -0.03 20.13
C TRP A 353 7.69 -0.47 18.78
N TYR A 354 7.72 0.43 17.78
CA TYR A 354 8.36 0.15 16.50
C TYR A 354 9.84 -0.21 16.65
N ARG A 355 10.57 0.47 17.55
CA ARG A 355 11.98 0.16 17.82
C ARG A 355 12.16 -1.25 18.37
N LYS A 356 11.37 -1.65 19.37
CA LYS A 356 11.42 -3.01 19.92
C LYS A 356 11.17 -4.08 18.85
N ALA A 357 10.10 -3.91 18.06
CA ALA A 357 9.78 -4.85 16.98
C ALA A 357 10.85 -4.86 15.87
N ALA A 358 11.39 -3.69 15.51
CA ALA A 358 12.43 -3.56 14.49
C ALA A 358 13.76 -4.21 14.91
N GLU A 359 14.11 -4.12 16.19
CA GLU A 359 15.28 -4.77 16.80
C GLU A 359 15.14 -6.30 16.86
N LEU A 360 13.90 -6.80 16.97
CA LEU A 360 13.58 -8.24 16.83
C LEU A 360 13.56 -8.72 15.37
N GLY A 361 13.71 -7.82 14.40
CA GLY A 361 13.87 -8.17 12.98
C GLY A 361 12.64 -7.93 12.12
N LEU A 362 11.49 -7.52 12.67
CA LEU A 362 10.26 -7.34 11.91
C LEU A 362 10.40 -6.22 10.86
N SER A 363 10.45 -6.59 9.58
CA SER A 363 10.71 -5.67 8.45
C SER A 363 9.71 -4.50 8.38
N ARG A 364 8.42 -4.77 8.64
CA ARG A 364 7.38 -3.73 8.68
C ARG A 364 7.65 -2.69 9.77
N ALA A 365 8.09 -3.12 10.95
CA ALA A 365 8.46 -2.21 12.03
C ALA A 365 9.75 -1.43 11.72
N GLN A 366 10.72 -2.05 11.04
CA GLN A 366 11.91 -1.36 10.55
C GLN A 366 11.52 -0.24 9.57
N CYS A 367 10.61 -0.50 8.63
CA CYS A 367 10.07 0.51 7.71
C CYS A 367 9.31 1.64 8.42
N ASN A 368 8.49 1.31 9.44
CA ASN A 368 7.76 2.31 10.22
C ASN A 368 8.72 3.19 11.04
N LEU A 369 9.69 2.59 11.71
CA LEU A 369 10.71 3.33 12.46
C LEU A 369 11.57 4.21 11.55
N ALA A 370 11.94 3.71 10.37
CA ALA A 370 12.65 4.47 9.36
C ALA A 370 11.87 5.71 8.94
N TRP A 371 10.55 5.55 8.69
CA TRP A 371 9.68 6.66 8.32
C TRP A 371 9.60 7.73 9.41
N CYS A 372 9.54 7.32 10.68
CA CYS A 372 9.60 8.24 11.82
C CYS A 372 10.89 9.07 11.83
N TYR A 373 12.04 8.45 11.55
CA TYR A 373 13.32 9.16 11.42
C TYR A 373 13.37 10.08 10.18
N GLU A 374 12.80 9.66 9.05
CA GLU A 374 12.76 10.46 7.82
C GLU A 374 11.97 11.77 8.02
N HIS A 375 10.87 11.71 8.77
CA HIS A 375 9.94 12.83 8.96
C HIS A 375 10.11 13.55 10.32
N GLY A 376 10.92 13.02 11.23
CA GLY A 376 11.09 13.58 12.57
C GLY A 376 9.87 13.41 13.47
N GLN A 377 9.13 12.31 13.33
CA GLN A 377 7.91 12.02 14.10
C GLN A 377 8.25 11.19 15.33
N GLY A 378 8.11 11.78 16.53
CA GLY A 378 8.44 11.13 17.81
C GLY A 378 9.95 10.94 18.06
N VAL A 379 10.79 11.32 17.10
CA VAL A 379 12.25 11.32 17.15
C VAL A 379 12.77 12.53 16.38
N GLU A 380 14.03 12.92 16.64
CA GLU A 380 14.71 13.90 15.80
C GLU A 380 14.85 13.38 14.37
N LYS A 381 14.61 14.25 13.38
CA LYS A 381 14.73 13.92 11.96
C LYS A 381 16.17 13.53 11.63
N ASP A 382 16.36 12.31 11.15
CA ASP A 382 17.66 11.72 10.83
C ASP A 382 17.54 10.83 9.58
N PRO A 383 17.76 11.40 8.37
CA PRO A 383 17.59 10.67 7.12
C PRO A 383 18.64 9.55 6.95
N VAL A 384 19.81 9.66 7.58
CA VAL A 384 20.86 8.62 7.52
C VAL A 384 20.43 7.41 8.35
N LYS A 385 19.88 7.64 9.54
CA LYS A 385 19.32 6.55 10.35
C LYS A 385 18.06 5.95 9.72
N ALA A 386 17.20 6.75 9.11
CA ALA A 386 16.06 6.26 8.33
C ALA A 386 16.54 5.27 7.25
N LEU A 387 17.53 5.67 6.45
CA LEU A 387 18.12 4.83 5.41
C LEU A 387 18.70 3.52 5.96
N SER A 388 19.35 3.56 7.14
CA SER A 388 19.90 2.36 7.77
C SER A 388 18.82 1.34 8.14
N TRP A 389 17.64 1.79 8.57
CA TRP A 389 16.51 0.91 8.88
C TRP A 389 15.80 0.41 7.63
N TYR A 390 15.60 1.27 6.62
CA TYR A 390 15.10 0.82 5.32
C TYR A 390 16.00 -0.24 4.69
N ARG A 391 17.32 -0.12 4.84
CA ARG A 391 18.27 -1.12 4.36
C ARG A 391 18.07 -2.48 5.03
N LYS A 392 17.88 -2.53 6.36
CA LYS A 392 17.61 -3.79 7.06
C LYS A 392 16.31 -4.47 6.60
N ALA A 393 15.28 -3.68 6.29
CA ALA A 393 14.05 -4.22 5.72
C ALA A 393 14.27 -4.72 4.29
N ALA A 394 15.02 -3.96 3.48
CA ALA A 394 15.36 -4.31 2.11
C ALA A 394 16.25 -5.56 2.00
N GLU A 395 17.14 -5.82 2.97
CA GLU A 395 17.94 -7.05 3.07
C GLU A 395 17.06 -8.30 3.31
N GLN A 396 15.84 -8.12 3.80
CA GLN A 396 14.82 -9.17 3.95
C GLN A 396 13.87 -9.25 2.73
N GLU A 397 14.19 -8.54 1.63
CA GLU A 397 13.35 -8.39 0.44
C GLU A 397 11.95 -7.80 0.74
N ASP A 398 11.83 -6.99 1.80
CA ASP A 398 10.60 -6.27 2.12
C ASP A 398 10.26 -5.25 1.01
N PRO A 399 9.09 -5.32 0.36
CA PRO A 399 8.77 -4.47 -0.79
C PRO A 399 8.76 -2.97 -0.45
N ARG A 400 8.40 -2.60 0.79
CA ARG A 400 8.41 -1.20 1.25
C ARG A 400 9.83 -0.76 1.56
N GLY A 401 10.64 -1.61 2.20
CA GLY A 401 12.07 -1.37 2.42
C GLY A 401 12.82 -1.11 1.11
N LEU A 402 12.64 -1.99 0.13
CA LEU A 402 13.22 -1.86 -1.22
C LEU A 402 12.77 -0.57 -1.92
N PHE A 403 11.48 -0.25 -1.88
CA PHE A 403 10.94 0.97 -2.47
C PHE A 403 11.49 2.24 -1.81
N CYS A 404 11.58 2.26 -0.48
CA CYS A 404 12.15 3.38 0.26
C CYS A 404 13.66 3.54 0.00
N MET A 405 14.40 2.44 -0.18
CA MET A 405 15.80 2.49 -0.65
C MET A 405 15.90 3.14 -2.04
N ALA A 406 15.00 2.80 -2.96
CA ALA A 406 14.96 3.41 -4.29
C ALA A 406 14.70 4.92 -4.22
N ARG A 407 13.68 5.33 -3.49
CA ARG A 407 13.37 6.76 -3.25
C ARG A 407 14.52 7.50 -2.58
N ALA A 408 15.26 6.85 -1.69
CA ALA A 408 16.40 7.50 -1.07
C ALA A 408 17.48 7.88 -2.07
N TYR A 409 17.77 7.03 -3.06
CA TYR A 409 18.68 7.37 -4.15
C TYR A 409 18.06 8.35 -5.16
N ASP A 410 16.76 8.26 -5.42
CA ASP A 410 16.06 9.14 -6.36
C ASP A 410 16.01 10.59 -5.87
N TYR A 411 15.76 10.81 -4.58
CA TYR A 411 15.62 12.14 -3.97
C TYR A 411 16.83 12.57 -3.12
N GLY A 412 17.86 11.73 -2.99
CA GLY A 412 19.04 12.01 -2.15
C GLY A 412 18.75 12.04 -0.64
N LEU A 413 17.88 11.16 -0.14
CA LEU A 413 17.48 11.09 1.27
C LEU A 413 18.49 10.30 2.09
N GLY A 414 19.41 11.00 2.76
CA GLY A 414 20.45 10.36 3.59
C GLY A 414 21.56 9.67 2.79
N VAL A 415 21.52 9.81 1.47
CA VAL A 415 22.53 9.33 0.51
C VAL A 415 22.65 10.36 -0.63
N GLN A 416 23.77 10.33 -1.37
CA GLN A 416 23.89 11.14 -2.58
C GLN A 416 22.89 10.65 -3.64
N GLN A 417 22.22 11.58 -4.30
CA GLN A 417 21.27 11.27 -5.37
C GLN A 417 21.96 10.50 -6.50
N ASP A 418 21.37 9.38 -6.93
CA ASP A 418 21.86 8.53 -8.00
C ASP A 418 20.69 7.83 -8.71
N ALA A 419 20.34 8.31 -9.91
CA ALA A 419 19.23 7.76 -10.68
C ALA A 419 19.46 6.31 -11.12
N LYS A 420 20.71 5.87 -11.35
CA LYS A 420 21.00 4.49 -11.78
C LYS A 420 20.80 3.52 -10.62
N GLU A 421 21.26 3.89 -9.43
CA GLU A 421 21.00 3.10 -8.24
C GLU A 421 19.50 3.11 -7.88
N ALA A 422 18.82 4.26 -7.99
CA ALA A 422 17.38 4.34 -7.78
C ALA A 422 16.61 3.31 -8.64
N VAL A 423 16.89 3.26 -9.94
CA VAL A 423 16.28 2.27 -10.87
C VAL A 423 16.57 0.84 -10.40
N ARG A 424 17.81 0.50 -10.05
CA ARG A 424 18.15 -0.87 -9.58
C ARG A 424 17.33 -1.29 -8.37
N TRP A 425 17.12 -0.38 -7.42
CA TRP A 425 16.28 -0.64 -6.25
C TRP A 425 14.79 -0.68 -6.61
N TYR A 426 14.32 0.19 -7.50
CA TYR A 426 12.95 0.15 -8.00
C TYR A 426 12.64 -1.16 -8.74
N GLU A 427 13.57 -1.69 -9.54
CA GLU A 427 13.44 -2.98 -10.20
C GLU A 427 13.28 -4.13 -9.19
N ARG A 428 14.13 -4.16 -8.15
CA ARG A 428 14.00 -5.15 -7.07
C ARG A 428 12.67 -5.01 -6.31
N ALA A 429 12.28 -3.78 -5.97
CA ALA A 429 11.02 -3.51 -5.30
C ALA A 429 9.81 -3.93 -6.16
N ALA A 430 9.86 -3.68 -7.47
CA ALA A 430 8.83 -4.11 -8.42
C ALA A 430 8.77 -5.65 -8.53
N GLN A 431 9.91 -6.33 -8.55
CA GLN A 431 9.98 -7.80 -8.51
C GLN A 431 9.40 -8.38 -7.21
N ALA A 432 9.59 -7.67 -6.09
CA ALA A 432 8.99 -8.01 -4.79
C ALA A 432 7.50 -7.63 -4.70
N GLY A 433 6.89 -7.07 -5.75
CA GLY A 433 5.46 -6.75 -5.81
C GLY A 433 5.06 -5.35 -5.33
N SER A 434 6.01 -4.43 -5.17
CA SER A 434 5.71 -3.04 -4.79
C SER A 434 5.07 -2.28 -5.95
N ALA A 435 3.75 -2.08 -5.89
CA ALA A 435 3.01 -1.31 -6.89
C ALA A 435 3.47 0.17 -7.02
N PRO A 436 3.80 0.89 -5.92
CA PRO A 436 4.42 2.21 -6.02
C PRO A 436 5.76 2.18 -6.76
N ALA A 437 6.60 1.16 -6.52
CA ALA A 437 7.88 1.03 -7.23
C ALA A 437 7.69 0.78 -8.73
N MET A 438 6.70 -0.03 -9.12
CA MET A 438 6.36 -0.22 -10.53
C MET A 438 5.96 1.11 -11.18
N CYS A 439 5.18 1.94 -10.50
CA CYS A 439 4.82 3.27 -11.01
C CYS A 439 6.06 4.17 -11.17
N ASP A 440 6.88 4.33 -10.14
CA ASP A 440 8.05 5.21 -10.19
C ASP A 440 9.12 4.71 -11.18
N LEU A 441 9.31 3.40 -11.29
CA LEU A 441 10.14 2.80 -12.33
C LEU A 441 9.61 3.13 -13.73
N GLY A 442 8.29 3.10 -13.90
CA GLY A 442 7.65 3.53 -15.14
C GLY A 442 7.98 4.98 -15.49
N VAL A 443 8.00 5.87 -14.49
CA VAL A 443 8.41 7.27 -14.70
C VAL A 443 9.89 7.37 -15.13
N CYS A 444 10.77 6.57 -14.53
CA CYS A 444 12.18 6.52 -14.91
C CYS A 444 12.35 6.13 -16.39
N TYR A 445 11.68 5.07 -16.84
CA TYR A 445 11.68 4.64 -18.25
C TYR A 445 10.99 5.65 -19.18
N GLU A 446 9.92 6.31 -18.72
CA GLU A 446 9.24 7.34 -19.52
C GLU A 446 10.17 8.54 -19.80
N ARG A 447 11.01 8.90 -18.84
CA ARG A 447 11.90 10.08 -18.93
C ARG A 447 13.33 9.76 -19.38
N GLY A 448 13.73 8.49 -19.34
CA GLY A 448 15.13 8.10 -19.53
C GLY A 448 16.04 8.54 -18.37
N GLU A 449 15.50 8.58 -17.15
CA GLU A 449 16.25 8.96 -15.95
C GLU A 449 16.84 7.70 -15.31
N GLY A 450 18.18 7.59 -15.28
CA GLY A 450 18.87 6.41 -14.75
C GLY A 450 18.84 5.17 -15.67
N VAL A 451 17.97 5.16 -16.67
CA VAL A 451 17.81 4.11 -17.71
C VAL A 451 17.67 4.73 -19.10
N GLU A 452 17.83 3.92 -20.14
CA GLU A 452 17.44 4.32 -21.50
C GLU A 452 15.92 4.52 -21.56
N GLN A 453 15.47 5.54 -22.30
CA GLN A 453 14.06 5.85 -22.42
C GLN A 453 13.32 4.71 -23.15
N ASP A 454 12.27 4.18 -22.53
CA ASP A 454 11.42 3.14 -23.10
C ASP A 454 9.96 3.36 -22.69
N ILE A 455 9.18 3.93 -23.60
CA ILE A 455 7.78 4.29 -23.34
C ILE A 455 6.88 3.06 -23.28
N ASP A 456 7.18 2.01 -24.05
CA ASP A 456 6.40 0.77 -24.05
C ASP A 456 6.59 0.03 -22.71
N HIS A 457 7.83 -0.01 -22.21
CA HIS A 457 8.14 -0.58 -20.91
C HIS A 457 7.51 0.24 -19.77
N ALA A 458 7.56 1.56 -19.84
CA ALA A 458 6.89 2.45 -18.89
C ALA A 458 5.38 2.16 -18.82
N ALA A 459 4.70 2.06 -19.96
CA ALA A 459 3.27 1.75 -20.01
C ALA A 459 2.95 0.35 -19.44
N ALA A 460 3.82 -0.65 -19.68
CA ALA A 460 3.66 -1.98 -19.10
C ALA A 460 3.80 -1.98 -17.56
N LEU A 461 4.71 -1.17 -17.02
CA LEU A 461 4.89 -1.00 -15.59
C LEU A 461 3.72 -0.24 -14.95
N TYR A 462 3.24 0.84 -15.58
CA TYR A 462 2.03 1.53 -15.14
C TYR A 462 0.81 0.60 -15.13
N ARG A 463 0.68 -0.29 -16.12
CA ARG A 463 -0.38 -1.32 -16.14
C ARG A 463 -0.31 -2.24 -14.93
N LYS A 464 0.85 -2.81 -14.62
CA LYS A 464 1.03 -3.66 -13.43
C LYS A 464 0.71 -2.92 -12.13
N ALA A 465 1.20 -1.69 -11.99
CA ALA A 465 0.89 -0.85 -10.83
C ALA A 465 -0.63 -0.58 -10.70
N ALA A 466 -1.27 -0.27 -11.82
CA ALA A 466 -2.70 0.05 -11.89
C ALA A 466 -3.60 -1.14 -11.52
N GLU A 467 -3.25 -2.34 -12.01
CA GLU A 467 -3.92 -3.62 -11.70
C GLU A 467 -3.79 -3.99 -10.22
N LEU A 468 -2.69 -3.60 -9.56
CA LEU A 468 -2.51 -3.72 -8.11
C LEU A 468 -3.19 -2.60 -7.31
N GLY A 469 -3.93 -1.70 -7.96
CA GLY A 469 -4.69 -0.64 -7.31
C GLY A 469 -3.93 0.66 -7.05
N ASN A 470 -2.68 0.81 -7.51
CA ASN A 470 -1.90 2.02 -7.26
C ASN A 470 -2.48 3.24 -8.01
N ALA A 471 -3.05 4.21 -7.29
CA ALA A 471 -3.71 5.38 -7.90
C ALA A 471 -2.79 6.21 -8.84
N PRO A 472 -1.52 6.50 -8.50
CA PRO A 472 -0.59 7.13 -9.45
C PRO A 472 -0.38 6.32 -10.74
N GLY A 473 -0.19 5.00 -10.63
CA GLY A 473 -0.07 4.10 -11.76
C GLY A 473 -1.33 4.06 -12.64
N GLN A 474 -2.52 4.05 -12.02
CA GLN A 474 -3.80 4.17 -12.72
C GLN A 474 -3.91 5.52 -13.46
N CYS A 475 -3.54 6.63 -12.82
CA CYS A 475 -3.55 7.94 -13.46
C CYS A 475 -2.56 8.00 -14.64
N ASN A 476 -1.34 7.51 -14.49
CA ASN A 476 -0.32 7.49 -15.54
C ASN A 476 -0.72 6.57 -16.71
N LEU A 477 -1.31 5.41 -16.43
CA LEU A 477 -1.85 4.53 -17.46
C LEU A 477 -3.02 5.18 -18.20
N GLY A 478 -3.91 5.88 -17.49
CA GLY A 478 -4.97 6.67 -18.10
C GLY A 478 -4.42 7.72 -19.07
N PHE A 479 -3.32 8.37 -18.70
CA PHE A 479 -2.63 9.33 -19.57
C PHE A 479 -1.96 8.65 -20.79
N CYS A 480 -1.41 7.46 -20.63
CA CYS A 480 -0.89 6.67 -21.75
C CYS A 480 -1.99 6.38 -22.78
N TYR A 481 -3.17 5.94 -22.32
CA TYR A 481 -4.32 5.68 -23.20
C TYR A 481 -4.91 6.95 -23.82
N GLU A 482 -4.93 8.08 -23.10
CA GLU A 482 -5.34 9.38 -23.65
C GLU A 482 -4.43 9.82 -24.81
N THR A 483 -3.12 9.65 -24.65
CA THR A 483 -2.12 10.16 -25.60
C THR A 483 -1.68 9.15 -26.66
N GLY A 484 -1.96 7.86 -26.47
CA GLY A 484 -1.43 6.78 -27.30
C GLY A 484 0.07 6.52 -27.08
N ARG A 485 0.62 6.91 -25.92
CA ARG A 485 2.03 6.70 -25.59
C ARG A 485 2.23 5.32 -24.96
N GLY A 486 2.97 4.45 -25.64
CA GLY A 486 3.26 3.09 -25.16
C GLY A 486 2.08 2.10 -25.23
N VAL A 487 0.91 2.58 -25.69
CA VAL A 487 -0.33 1.82 -25.86
C VAL A 487 -1.10 2.38 -27.05
N GLU A 488 -2.00 1.59 -27.61
CA GLU A 488 -3.00 2.10 -28.55
C GLU A 488 -3.91 3.11 -27.85
N GLN A 489 -4.15 4.27 -28.48
CA GLN A 489 -4.97 5.33 -27.90
C GLN A 489 -6.41 4.85 -27.69
N SER A 490 -6.95 5.06 -26.48
CA SER A 490 -8.35 4.82 -26.16
C SER A 490 -8.83 5.76 -25.07
N TRP A 491 -9.82 6.59 -25.39
CA TRP A 491 -10.41 7.48 -24.38
C TRP A 491 -11.27 6.73 -23.37
N GLU A 492 -11.89 5.62 -23.77
CA GLU A 492 -12.69 4.76 -22.89
C GLU A 492 -11.81 4.13 -21.79
N GLU A 493 -10.64 3.58 -22.15
CA GLU A 493 -9.70 3.06 -21.16
C GLU A 493 -9.07 4.19 -20.33
N ALA A 494 -8.78 5.35 -20.93
CA ALA A 494 -8.30 6.51 -20.18
C ALA A 494 -9.28 6.91 -19.05
N VAL A 495 -10.58 7.04 -19.38
CA VAL A 495 -11.63 7.35 -18.40
C VAL A 495 -11.72 6.28 -17.32
N LYS A 496 -11.68 4.99 -17.69
CA LYS A 496 -11.77 3.88 -16.73
C LYS A 496 -10.67 3.97 -15.68
N TRP A 497 -9.43 4.20 -16.10
CA TRP A 497 -8.30 4.31 -15.18
C TRP A 497 -8.27 5.62 -14.41
N TYR A 498 -8.62 6.75 -15.05
CA TYR A 498 -8.81 8.01 -14.34
C TYR A 498 -9.91 7.92 -13.27
N ARG A 499 -11.01 7.21 -13.53
CA ARG A 499 -12.06 6.98 -12.54
C ARG A 499 -11.56 6.16 -11.36
N ALA A 500 -10.86 5.06 -11.61
CA ALA A 500 -10.28 4.24 -10.55
C ALA A 500 -9.33 5.05 -9.63
N ALA A 501 -8.49 5.91 -10.20
CA ALA A 501 -7.61 6.78 -9.42
C ALA A 501 -8.36 7.93 -8.71
N ALA A 502 -9.37 8.51 -9.36
CA ALA A 502 -10.16 9.61 -8.82
C ALA A 502 -11.04 9.20 -7.63
N GLU A 503 -11.52 7.95 -7.62
CA GLU A 503 -12.26 7.32 -6.52
C GLU A 503 -11.36 7.05 -5.30
N GLN A 504 -10.04 6.97 -5.51
CA GLN A 504 -9.01 6.96 -4.46
C GLN A 504 -8.53 8.38 -4.09
N GLU A 505 -9.36 9.38 -4.38
CA GLU A 505 -9.16 10.79 -4.03
C GLU A 505 -7.98 11.51 -4.72
N MET A 506 -7.31 10.91 -5.72
CA MET A 506 -6.17 11.54 -6.39
C MET A 506 -6.57 12.80 -7.20
N PRO A 507 -6.14 14.03 -6.83
CA PRO A 507 -6.64 15.26 -7.44
C PRO A 507 -6.34 15.40 -8.94
N ARG A 508 -5.14 14.96 -9.37
CA ARG A 508 -4.77 14.95 -10.79
C ARG A 508 -5.72 14.08 -11.63
N ALA A 509 -6.10 12.91 -11.12
CA ALA A 509 -7.02 12.02 -11.80
C ALA A 509 -8.46 12.56 -11.81
N GLN A 510 -8.89 13.20 -10.71
CA GLN A 510 -10.18 13.90 -10.64
C GLN A 510 -10.27 15.02 -11.69
N CYS A 511 -9.21 15.82 -11.85
CA CYS A 511 -9.15 16.86 -12.88
C CYS A 511 -9.15 16.27 -14.30
N ASN A 512 -8.41 15.19 -14.55
CA ASN A 512 -8.39 14.55 -15.87
C ASN A 512 -9.76 13.93 -16.22
N LEU A 513 -10.40 13.26 -15.27
CA LEU A 513 -11.76 12.71 -15.45
C LEU A 513 -12.79 13.83 -15.66
N ALA A 514 -12.68 14.93 -14.92
CA ALA A 514 -13.52 16.10 -15.09
C ALA A 514 -13.39 16.67 -16.50
N TRP A 515 -12.16 16.79 -17.01
CA TRP A 515 -11.90 17.26 -18.36
C TRP A 515 -12.50 16.34 -19.44
N CYS A 516 -12.44 15.01 -19.24
CA CYS A 516 -13.11 14.05 -20.12
C CYS A 516 -14.62 14.27 -20.16
N TYR A 517 -15.28 14.50 -19.01
CA TYR A 517 -16.70 14.85 -18.96
C TYR A 517 -17.00 16.21 -19.58
N GLU A 518 -16.15 17.21 -19.40
CA GLU A 518 -16.32 18.55 -19.96
C GLU A 518 -16.31 18.52 -21.50
N HIS A 519 -15.49 17.66 -22.10
CA HIS A 519 -15.29 17.60 -23.56
C HIS A 519 -15.94 16.39 -24.23
N GLY A 520 -16.56 15.48 -23.48
CA GLY A 520 -17.15 14.25 -24.01
C GLY A 520 -16.13 13.28 -24.60
N ARG A 521 -14.97 13.11 -23.96
CA ARG A 521 -13.89 12.23 -24.40
C ARG A 521 -13.97 10.89 -23.69
N GLY A 522 -14.31 9.81 -24.40
CA GLY A 522 -14.50 8.47 -23.84
C GLY A 522 -15.73 8.33 -22.91
N VAL A 523 -16.48 9.41 -22.74
CA VAL A 523 -17.73 9.51 -21.98
C VAL A 523 -18.66 10.50 -22.67
N GLU A 524 -19.96 10.39 -22.38
CA GLU A 524 -20.92 11.42 -22.76
C GLU A 524 -20.56 12.76 -22.07
N LYS A 525 -20.58 13.85 -22.85
CA LYS A 525 -20.31 15.19 -22.35
C LYS A 525 -21.29 15.55 -21.22
N ASN A 526 -20.77 15.94 -20.07
CA ASN A 526 -21.57 16.32 -18.91
C ASN A 526 -20.86 17.36 -18.03
N GLU A 527 -21.21 18.62 -18.22
CA GLU A 527 -20.57 19.75 -17.51
C GLU A 527 -20.87 19.75 -16.00
N LYS A 528 -22.04 19.25 -15.57
CA LYS A 528 -22.36 19.12 -14.14
C LYS A 528 -21.46 18.09 -13.45
N ARG A 529 -21.23 16.94 -14.10
CA ARG A 529 -20.29 15.93 -13.58
C ARG A 529 -18.86 16.41 -13.62
N ALA A 530 -18.47 17.14 -14.66
CA ALA A 530 -17.14 17.75 -14.74
C ALA A 530 -16.90 18.70 -13.55
N LEU A 531 -17.84 19.63 -13.31
CA LEU A 531 -17.76 20.55 -12.17
C LEU A 531 -17.68 19.80 -10.83
N ALA A 532 -18.50 18.77 -10.62
CA ALA A 532 -18.46 17.98 -9.39
C ALA A 532 -17.08 17.33 -9.13
N TRP A 533 -16.41 16.84 -10.18
CA TRP A 533 -15.06 16.28 -10.05
C TRP A 533 -13.98 17.35 -9.87
N TYR A 534 -14.06 18.48 -10.58
CA TYR A 534 -13.16 19.61 -10.34
C TYR A 534 -13.30 20.15 -8.91
N GLN A 535 -14.52 20.19 -8.36
CA GLN A 535 -14.77 20.62 -6.99
C GLN A 535 -14.09 19.70 -5.97
N LYS A 536 -14.17 18.38 -6.15
CA LYS A 536 -13.45 17.42 -5.27
C LYS A 536 -11.94 17.64 -5.27
N ALA A 537 -11.34 18.00 -6.41
CA ALA A 537 -9.92 18.32 -6.46
C ALA A 537 -9.64 19.67 -5.79
N ALA A 538 -10.50 20.67 -6.03
CA ALA A 538 -10.40 22.00 -5.43
C ALA A 538 -10.50 21.98 -3.90
N ASP A 539 -11.40 21.16 -3.34
CA ASP A 539 -11.58 20.99 -1.89
C ASP A 539 -10.34 20.39 -1.21
N GLN A 540 -9.51 19.67 -1.96
CA GLN A 540 -8.22 19.13 -1.53
C GLN A 540 -7.05 20.11 -1.71
N GLY A 541 -7.29 21.33 -2.20
CA GLY A 541 -6.23 22.31 -2.42
C GLY A 541 -5.62 22.30 -3.82
N ASP A 542 -6.12 21.48 -4.77
CA ASP A 542 -5.50 21.36 -6.09
C ASP A 542 -5.66 22.65 -6.92
N PRO A 543 -4.56 23.30 -7.37
CA PRO A 543 -4.64 24.58 -8.08
C PRO A 543 -5.36 24.49 -9.43
N ARG A 544 -5.30 23.35 -10.11
CA ARG A 544 -5.99 23.13 -11.39
C ARG A 544 -7.49 22.92 -11.16
N GLY A 545 -7.86 22.14 -10.14
CA GLY A 545 -9.24 21.98 -9.69
C GLY A 545 -9.88 23.33 -9.37
N MET A 546 -9.25 24.12 -8.50
CA MET A 546 -9.73 25.47 -8.13
C MET A 546 -9.90 26.39 -9.35
N TYR A 547 -8.92 26.38 -10.26
CA TYR A 547 -8.99 27.16 -11.50
C TYR A 547 -10.17 26.74 -12.38
N CYS A 548 -10.36 25.44 -12.59
CA CYS A 548 -11.47 24.93 -13.38
C CYS A 548 -12.84 25.20 -12.75
N VAL A 549 -12.95 25.18 -11.41
CA VAL A 549 -14.17 25.62 -10.71
C VAL A 549 -14.42 27.12 -10.96
N GLY A 550 -13.39 27.96 -10.87
CA GLY A 550 -13.51 29.38 -11.20
C GLY A 550 -14.03 29.61 -12.63
N ARG A 551 -13.48 28.88 -13.60
CA ARG A 551 -13.97 28.92 -15.00
C ARG A 551 -15.41 28.42 -15.15
N ALA A 552 -15.81 27.41 -14.39
CA ALA A 552 -17.16 26.89 -14.45
C ALA A 552 -18.17 27.97 -14.03
N TYR A 553 -17.88 28.73 -12.98
CA TYR A 553 -18.70 29.87 -12.58
C TYR A 553 -18.62 31.06 -13.55
N ASP A 554 -17.43 31.36 -14.09
CA ASP A 554 -17.23 32.48 -15.02
C ASP A 554 -18.03 32.30 -16.33
N TYR A 555 -18.10 31.06 -16.82
CA TYR A 555 -18.78 30.73 -18.08
C TYR A 555 -20.14 30.03 -17.90
N GLY A 556 -20.59 29.79 -16.66
CA GLY A 556 -21.82 29.03 -16.39
C GLY A 556 -21.78 27.57 -16.89
N ARG A 557 -20.63 26.89 -16.80
CA ARG A 557 -20.48 25.49 -17.25
C ARG A 557 -20.85 24.55 -16.12
N GLY A 558 -21.98 23.85 -16.26
CA GLY A 558 -22.48 22.95 -15.22
C GLY A 558 -23.05 23.65 -13.97
N THR A 559 -23.07 24.98 -13.95
CA THR A 559 -23.65 25.84 -12.90
C THR A 559 -24.20 27.12 -13.53
N GLU A 560 -24.93 27.93 -12.77
CA GLU A 560 -25.29 29.29 -13.20
C GLU A 560 -24.04 30.18 -13.23
N GLN A 561 -24.01 31.14 -14.16
CA GLN A 561 -22.90 32.07 -14.27
C GLN A 561 -22.87 32.99 -13.04
N ASP A 562 -21.72 33.02 -12.36
CA ASP A 562 -21.48 33.85 -11.18
C ASP A 562 -20.03 34.35 -11.19
N ARG A 563 -19.84 35.60 -11.58
CA ARG A 563 -18.50 36.18 -11.70
C ARG A 563 -17.85 36.49 -10.35
N GLU A 564 -18.64 36.71 -9.29
CA GLU A 564 -18.09 36.94 -7.96
C GLU A 564 -17.50 35.64 -7.40
N GLN A 565 -18.22 34.52 -7.57
CA GLN A 565 -17.70 33.19 -7.25
C GLN A 565 -16.48 32.82 -8.09
N ALA A 566 -16.49 33.15 -9.39
CA ALA A 566 -15.34 32.93 -10.26
C ALA A 566 -14.08 33.63 -9.73
N VAL A 567 -14.18 34.91 -9.37
CA VAL A 567 -13.08 35.69 -8.78
C VAL A 567 -12.59 35.06 -7.48
N GLN A 568 -13.48 34.63 -6.59
CA GLN A 568 -13.10 33.97 -5.34
C GLN A 568 -12.29 32.69 -5.59
N TRP A 569 -12.70 31.87 -6.55
CA TRP A 569 -11.99 30.65 -6.92
C TRP A 569 -10.68 30.92 -7.64
N TYR A 570 -10.63 31.88 -8.56
CA TYR A 570 -9.39 32.30 -9.21
C TYR A 570 -8.39 32.85 -8.20
N GLN A 571 -8.83 33.61 -7.19
CA GLN A 571 -7.98 34.09 -6.10
C GLN A 571 -7.36 32.91 -5.32
N LYS A 572 -8.17 31.93 -4.89
CA LYS A 572 -7.67 30.71 -4.22
C LYS A 572 -6.67 29.94 -5.10
N ALA A 573 -7.00 29.75 -6.38
CA ALA A 573 -6.13 29.05 -7.32
C ALA A 573 -4.79 29.79 -7.52
N ALA A 574 -4.81 31.11 -7.64
CA ALA A 574 -3.63 31.96 -7.79
C ALA A 574 -2.76 31.97 -6.53
N GLU A 575 -3.36 31.91 -5.34
CA GLU A 575 -2.65 31.74 -4.06
C GLU A 575 -2.01 30.36 -3.96
N ALA A 576 -2.66 29.33 -4.48
CA ALA A 576 -2.14 27.97 -4.59
C ALA A 576 -1.14 27.77 -5.75
N GLY A 577 -0.80 28.85 -6.49
CA GLY A 577 0.23 28.83 -7.54
C GLY A 577 -0.26 28.57 -8.97
N SER A 578 -1.58 28.57 -9.22
CA SER A 578 -2.12 28.44 -10.58
C SER A 578 -1.85 29.69 -11.41
N VAL A 579 -0.89 29.58 -12.35
CA VAL A 579 -0.53 30.67 -13.26
C VAL A 579 -1.68 31.09 -14.20
N PRO A 580 -2.45 30.16 -14.80
CA PRO A 580 -3.63 30.54 -15.58
C PRO A 580 -4.66 31.33 -14.77
N ALA A 581 -4.85 30.99 -13.49
CA ALA A 581 -5.76 31.72 -12.61
C ALA A 581 -5.26 33.14 -12.31
N MET A 582 -3.95 33.37 -12.20
CA MET A 582 -3.39 34.72 -12.05
C MET A 582 -3.75 35.59 -13.26
N CYS A 583 -3.67 35.06 -14.47
CA CYS A 583 -4.05 35.76 -15.69
C CYS A 583 -5.55 36.08 -15.73
N ASP A 584 -6.42 35.10 -15.49
CA ASP A 584 -7.86 35.31 -15.57
C ASP A 584 -8.37 36.23 -14.44
N LEU A 585 -7.81 36.11 -13.23
CA LEU A 585 -8.06 37.06 -12.14
C LEU A 585 -7.58 38.47 -12.47
N GLY A 586 -6.43 38.60 -13.14
CA GLY A 586 -5.93 39.87 -13.64
C GLY A 586 -6.90 40.52 -14.62
N VAL A 587 -7.53 39.73 -15.50
CA VAL A 587 -8.56 40.21 -16.43
C VAL A 587 -9.81 40.68 -15.68
N CYS A 588 -10.25 39.94 -14.64
CA CYS A 588 -11.37 40.35 -13.80
C CYS A 588 -11.12 41.73 -13.16
N TYR A 589 -9.94 41.93 -12.54
CA TYR A 589 -9.56 43.22 -11.97
C TYR A 589 -9.36 44.32 -13.00
N GLU A 590 -8.84 44.00 -14.18
CA GLU A 590 -8.65 44.96 -15.27
C GLU A 590 -9.98 45.51 -15.77
N ARG A 591 -11.02 44.67 -15.82
CA ARG A 591 -12.34 45.01 -16.38
C ARG A 591 -13.39 45.36 -15.32
N GLY A 592 -13.14 45.07 -14.06
CA GLY A 592 -14.15 45.20 -12.99
C GLY A 592 -15.26 44.15 -13.11
N GLU A 593 -14.93 42.96 -13.61
CA GLU A 593 -15.88 41.86 -13.82
C GLU A 593 -15.90 40.94 -12.59
N GLY A 594 -17.01 40.92 -11.84
CA GLY A 594 -17.13 40.12 -10.61
C GLY A 594 -16.35 40.66 -9.41
N VAL A 595 -15.68 41.80 -9.58
CA VAL A 595 -14.90 42.50 -8.55
C VAL A 595 -14.78 43.98 -8.90
N GLU A 596 -14.54 44.84 -7.92
CA GLU A 596 -14.21 46.25 -8.18
C GLU A 596 -12.95 46.35 -9.05
N GLN A 597 -12.99 47.23 -10.05
CA GLN A 597 -11.87 47.43 -10.97
C GLN A 597 -10.63 47.92 -10.22
N ASP A 598 -9.52 47.20 -10.37
CA ASP A 598 -8.22 47.57 -9.82
C ASP A 598 -7.11 47.27 -10.83
N LEU A 599 -6.71 48.31 -11.57
CA LEU A 599 -5.68 48.18 -12.60
C LEU A 599 -4.29 47.89 -12.01
N LYS A 600 -4.01 48.29 -10.76
CA LYS A 600 -2.72 47.99 -10.13
C LYS A 600 -2.66 46.52 -9.76
N LYS A 601 -3.72 45.99 -9.16
CA LYS A 601 -3.83 44.57 -8.83
C LYS A 601 -3.80 43.68 -10.08
N ALA A 602 -4.43 44.12 -11.18
CA ALA A 602 -4.33 43.44 -12.46
C ALA A 602 -2.87 43.36 -12.97
N VAL A 603 -2.12 44.47 -12.91
CA VAL A 603 -0.70 44.49 -13.27
C VAL A 603 0.11 43.56 -12.39
N GLU A 604 -0.10 43.59 -11.06
CA GLU A 604 0.63 42.72 -10.13
C GLU A 604 0.43 41.24 -10.45
N LEU A 605 -0.81 40.85 -10.76
CA LEU A 605 -1.14 39.47 -11.15
C LEU A 605 -0.52 39.09 -12.50
N TYR A 606 -0.61 39.95 -13.51
CA TYR A 606 0.04 39.72 -14.80
C TYR A 606 1.56 39.65 -14.68
N HIS A 607 2.16 40.46 -13.80
CA HIS A 607 3.59 40.42 -13.51
C HIS A 607 4.01 39.07 -12.92
N ARG A 608 3.31 38.60 -11.89
CA ARG A 608 3.57 37.29 -11.28
C ARG A 608 3.42 36.14 -12.28
N ALA A 609 2.44 36.20 -13.16
CA ALA A 609 2.27 35.20 -14.22
C ALA A 609 3.41 35.28 -15.26
N ALA A 610 3.79 36.50 -15.64
CA ALA A 610 4.84 36.74 -16.62
C ALA A 610 6.23 36.28 -16.14
N GLU A 611 6.55 36.47 -14.86
CA GLU A 611 7.79 36.00 -14.23
C GLU A 611 7.89 34.48 -14.18
N GLN A 612 6.76 33.79 -14.08
CA GLN A 612 6.66 32.33 -14.16
C GLN A 612 6.63 31.83 -15.62
N GLY A 613 6.82 32.72 -16.59
CA GLY A 613 6.99 32.36 -17.99
C GLY A 613 5.69 32.29 -18.80
N ASP A 614 4.52 32.61 -18.24
CA ASP A 614 3.26 32.48 -18.97
C ASP A 614 3.11 33.50 -20.10
N ALA A 615 2.97 33.02 -21.34
CA ALA A 615 2.90 33.88 -22.51
C ALA A 615 1.68 34.83 -22.49
N THR A 616 0.55 34.41 -21.92
CA THR A 616 -0.65 35.25 -21.83
C THR A 616 -0.45 36.39 -20.83
N GLY A 617 0.10 36.09 -19.65
CA GLY A 617 0.48 37.06 -18.63
C GLY A 617 1.52 38.05 -19.14
N GLN A 618 2.56 37.57 -19.83
CA GLN A 618 3.56 38.41 -20.51
C GLN A 618 2.89 39.34 -21.53
N CYS A 619 2.01 38.82 -22.39
CA CYS A 619 1.31 39.64 -23.37
C CYS A 619 0.36 40.65 -22.72
N ASN A 620 -0.37 40.28 -21.67
CA ASN A 620 -1.27 41.19 -20.95
C ASN A 620 -0.47 42.29 -20.26
N LEU A 621 0.63 41.94 -19.59
CA LEU A 621 1.52 42.91 -18.97
C LEU A 621 2.13 43.88 -20.00
N GLY A 622 2.55 43.36 -21.16
CA GLY A 622 3.00 44.19 -22.28
C GLY A 622 1.94 45.20 -22.72
N HIS A 623 0.68 44.79 -22.76
CA HIS A 623 -0.45 45.68 -23.06
C HIS A 623 -0.69 46.75 -21.99
N MET A 624 -0.53 46.41 -20.71
CA MET A 624 -0.64 47.38 -19.62
C MET A 624 0.43 48.47 -19.72
N TYR A 625 1.68 48.11 -20.04
CA TYR A 625 2.78 49.06 -20.28
C TYR A 625 2.58 49.89 -21.56
N GLU A 626 2.08 49.29 -22.64
CA GLU A 626 1.77 50.02 -23.89
C GLU A 626 0.71 51.09 -23.66
N SER A 627 -0.36 50.73 -22.95
CA SER A 627 -1.52 51.60 -22.73
C SER A 627 -1.33 52.57 -21.56
N GLY A 628 -0.40 52.29 -20.64
CA GLY A 628 -0.24 53.06 -19.40
C GLY A 628 -1.38 52.83 -18.41
N ARG A 629 -2.03 51.67 -18.45
CA ARG A 629 -3.14 51.31 -17.55
C ARG A 629 -2.56 50.61 -16.32
N GLY A 630 -2.80 51.17 -15.13
CA GLY A 630 -2.29 50.62 -13.87
C GLY A 630 -0.77 50.80 -13.64
N VAL A 631 -0.01 51.07 -14.71
CA VAL A 631 1.43 51.35 -14.71
C VAL A 631 1.75 52.57 -15.57
N GLY A 632 2.94 53.14 -15.37
CA GLY A 632 3.47 54.17 -16.27
C GLY A 632 3.64 53.62 -17.68
N LYS A 633 3.23 54.41 -18.68
CA LYS A 633 3.38 54.03 -20.08
C LYS A 633 4.85 53.85 -20.45
N ASP A 634 5.21 52.65 -20.92
CA ASP A 634 6.58 52.28 -21.26
C ASP A 634 6.59 51.30 -22.45
N TRP A 635 6.91 51.82 -23.64
CA TRP A 635 6.99 50.99 -24.84
C TRP A 635 8.15 50.00 -24.83
N ALA A 636 9.25 50.30 -24.13
CA ALA A 636 10.40 49.38 -24.07
C ALA A 636 10.04 48.14 -23.23
N GLN A 637 9.37 48.34 -22.10
CA GLN A 637 8.83 47.21 -21.32
C GLN A 637 7.74 46.46 -22.08
N ALA A 638 6.84 47.18 -22.77
CA ALA A 638 5.82 46.54 -23.60
C ALA A 638 6.44 45.62 -24.66
N ALA A 639 7.39 46.12 -25.44
CA ALA A 639 8.06 45.35 -26.48
C ALA A 639 8.89 44.19 -25.91
N ARG A 640 9.50 44.35 -24.72
CA ARG A 640 10.21 43.26 -24.03
C ARG A 640 9.27 42.11 -23.68
N TRP A 641 8.14 42.40 -23.07
CA TRP A 641 7.18 41.37 -22.67
C TRP A 641 6.44 40.74 -23.86
N TYR A 642 6.10 41.54 -24.87
CA TYR A 642 5.62 41.00 -26.15
C TYR A 642 6.67 40.11 -26.81
N GLY A 643 7.96 40.45 -26.72
CA GLY A 643 9.08 39.61 -27.15
C GLY A 643 9.05 38.22 -26.52
N ALA A 644 9.03 38.17 -25.19
CA ALA A 644 9.01 36.91 -24.44
C ALA A 644 7.80 36.02 -24.79
N ALA A 645 6.60 36.61 -24.94
CA ALA A 645 5.41 35.87 -25.33
C ALA A 645 5.42 35.44 -26.81
N ALA A 646 5.99 36.26 -27.69
CA ALA A 646 6.09 35.96 -29.12
C ALA A 646 7.07 34.81 -29.42
N GLU A 647 8.15 34.69 -28.65
CA GLU A 647 9.10 33.56 -28.70
C GLU A 647 8.43 32.23 -28.35
N GLN A 648 7.41 32.26 -27.49
CA GLN A 648 6.56 31.12 -27.16
C GLN A 648 5.45 30.86 -28.20
N GLY A 649 5.39 31.66 -29.28
CA GLY A 649 4.47 31.46 -30.40
C GLY A 649 3.12 32.18 -30.28
N LEU A 650 2.87 32.96 -29.23
CA LEU A 650 1.56 33.58 -29.02
C LEU A 650 1.26 34.62 -30.13
N ALA A 651 0.28 34.34 -30.99
CA ALA A 651 -0.06 35.17 -32.15
C ALA A 651 -0.33 36.64 -31.80
N ARG A 652 -1.09 36.92 -30.72
CA ARG A 652 -1.37 38.28 -30.27
C ARG A 652 -0.10 39.04 -29.86
N ALA A 653 0.87 38.36 -29.24
CA ALA A 653 2.15 38.96 -28.88
C ALA A 653 3.04 39.19 -30.10
N GLN A 654 3.04 38.25 -31.06
CA GLN A 654 3.73 38.42 -32.34
C GLN A 654 3.19 39.63 -33.11
N LEU A 655 1.87 39.78 -33.19
CA LEU A 655 1.22 40.97 -33.75
C LEU A 655 1.71 42.25 -33.03
N ASN A 656 1.60 42.32 -31.71
CA ASN A 656 1.92 43.54 -30.97
C ASN A 656 3.41 43.89 -31.03
N LEU A 657 4.30 42.90 -31.03
CA LEU A 657 5.73 43.10 -31.25
C LEU A 657 6.01 43.53 -32.71
N GLY A 658 5.25 43.00 -33.67
CA GLY A 658 5.29 43.44 -35.07
C GLY A 658 4.98 44.92 -35.19
N VAL A 659 3.93 45.41 -34.51
CA VAL A 659 3.58 46.84 -34.42
C VAL A 659 4.72 47.64 -33.78
N CYS A 660 5.34 47.13 -32.72
CA CYS A 660 6.49 47.77 -32.09
C CYS A 660 7.67 47.91 -33.08
N CYS A 661 7.95 46.88 -33.87
CA CYS A 661 9.03 46.89 -34.87
C CYS A 661 8.71 47.77 -36.08
N GLU A 662 7.48 47.77 -36.59
CA GLU A 662 7.05 48.58 -37.74
C GLU A 662 7.19 50.09 -37.44
N PHE A 663 6.76 50.51 -36.26
CA PHE A 663 6.75 51.93 -35.88
C PHE A 663 7.95 52.36 -35.03
N GLY A 664 8.84 51.44 -34.64
CA GLY A 664 9.98 51.73 -33.76
C GLY A 664 9.55 52.12 -32.33
N ARG A 665 8.49 51.51 -31.80
CA ARG A 665 7.99 51.79 -30.45
C ARG A 665 8.67 50.87 -29.45
N GLY A 666 9.53 51.43 -28.60
CA GLY A 666 10.27 50.67 -27.58
C GLY A 666 11.39 49.77 -28.11
N VAL A 667 11.48 49.63 -29.44
CA VAL A 667 12.53 48.92 -30.17
C VAL A 667 12.97 49.76 -31.37
N LYS A 668 14.14 49.46 -31.93
CA LYS A 668 14.56 50.07 -33.20
C LYS A 668 13.57 49.69 -34.30
N LYS A 669 13.17 50.67 -35.12
CA LYS A 669 12.31 50.42 -36.30
C LYS A 669 12.96 49.37 -37.21
N ASP A 670 12.23 48.30 -37.47
CA ASP A 670 12.64 47.15 -38.27
C ASP A 670 11.42 46.54 -38.99
N PRO A 671 11.05 47.07 -40.16
CA PRO A 671 9.88 46.59 -40.89
C PRO A 671 10.06 45.17 -41.44
N VAL A 672 11.30 44.71 -41.65
CA VAL A 672 11.57 43.32 -42.10
C VAL A 672 11.23 42.35 -40.97
N ARG A 673 11.62 42.68 -39.73
CA ARG A 673 11.21 41.90 -38.55
C ARG A 673 9.71 41.98 -38.31
N ALA A 674 9.09 43.15 -38.49
CA ALA A 674 7.64 43.32 -38.39
C ALA A 674 6.89 42.38 -39.35
N ALA A 675 7.31 42.32 -40.61
CA ALA A 675 6.71 41.44 -41.61
C ALA A 675 6.79 39.95 -41.23
N LYS A 676 7.93 39.50 -40.66
CA LYS A 676 8.09 38.13 -40.17
C LYS A 676 7.12 37.82 -39.02
N LEU A 677 7.03 38.73 -38.05
CA LEU A 677 6.14 38.58 -36.90
C LEU A 677 4.65 38.61 -37.30
N TYR A 678 4.26 39.52 -38.19
CA TYR A 678 2.92 39.54 -38.75
C TYR A 678 2.60 38.27 -39.52
N ARG A 679 3.55 37.72 -40.29
CA ARG A 679 3.35 36.43 -40.95
C ARG A 679 3.09 35.32 -39.94
N SER A 680 3.93 35.19 -38.90
CA SER A 680 3.74 34.15 -37.87
C SER A 680 2.38 34.24 -37.18
N ALA A 681 1.87 35.45 -36.92
CA ALA A 681 0.53 35.64 -36.35
C ALA A 681 -0.59 35.42 -37.38
N ALA A 682 -0.39 35.85 -38.63
CA ALA A 682 -1.36 35.72 -39.73
C ALA A 682 -1.58 34.27 -40.16
N ASP A 683 -0.51 33.47 -40.17
CA ASP A 683 -0.54 32.02 -40.43
C ASP A 683 -1.34 31.26 -39.34
N GLN A 684 -1.38 31.81 -38.12
CA GLN A 684 -2.22 31.33 -37.02
C GLN A 684 -3.66 31.88 -37.09
N GLY A 685 -4.00 32.66 -38.12
CA GLY A 685 -5.34 33.17 -38.36
C GLY A 685 -5.63 34.56 -37.77
N ASP A 686 -4.65 35.26 -37.18
CA ASP A 686 -4.90 36.58 -36.60
C ASP A 686 -5.27 37.60 -37.69
N LYS A 687 -6.54 38.02 -37.71
CA LYS A 687 -7.08 38.92 -38.74
C LYS A 687 -6.40 40.29 -38.79
N THR A 688 -5.91 40.80 -37.65
CA THR A 688 -5.22 42.09 -37.62
C THR A 688 -3.84 41.96 -38.23
N ALA A 689 -3.13 40.87 -37.90
CA ALA A 689 -1.83 40.56 -38.49
C ALA A 689 -1.93 40.30 -39.99
N GLN A 690 -2.97 39.60 -40.46
CA GLN A 690 -3.26 39.42 -41.88
C GLN A 690 -3.44 40.78 -42.58
N CYS A 691 -4.23 41.69 -42.00
CA CYS A 691 -4.39 43.03 -42.56
C CYS A 691 -3.08 43.83 -42.57
N ASN A 692 -2.31 43.82 -41.48
CA ASN A 692 -1.05 44.54 -41.40
C ASN A 692 -0.01 43.97 -42.38
N LEU A 693 0.05 42.65 -42.55
CA LEU A 693 0.91 42.02 -43.55
C LEU A 693 0.48 42.37 -44.98
N GLY A 694 -0.83 42.40 -45.24
CA GLY A 694 -1.37 42.89 -46.51
C GLY A 694 -0.94 44.32 -46.81
N TYR A 695 -0.93 45.18 -45.79
CA TYR A 695 -0.45 46.56 -45.88
C TYR A 695 1.05 46.67 -46.16
N LEU A 696 1.88 45.85 -45.51
CA LEU A 696 3.32 45.81 -45.83
C LEU A 696 3.58 45.37 -47.27
N TYR A 697 2.79 44.43 -47.79
CA TYR A 697 2.87 44.00 -49.19
C TYR A 697 2.35 45.04 -50.19
N GLU A 698 1.31 45.78 -49.83
CA GLU A 698 0.79 46.92 -50.60
C GLU A 698 1.85 48.03 -50.72
N THR A 699 2.52 48.35 -49.62
CA THR A 699 3.47 49.48 -49.56
C THR A 699 4.90 49.11 -49.96
N GLY A 700 5.26 47.82 -49.86
CA GLY A 700 6.65 47.36 -50.01
C GLY A 700 7.55 47.71 -48.81
N GLU A 701 6.97 47.99 -47.64
CA GLU A 701 7.74 48.28 -46.43
C GLU A 701 8.13 46.97 -45.73
N GLY A 702 9.44 46.66 -45.68
CA GLY A 702 9.96 45.44 -45.03
C GLY A 702 9.79 44.14 -45.82
N VAL A 703 9.06 44.19 -46.94
CA VAL A 703 8.90 43.11 -47.93
C VAL A 703 8.98 43.70 -49.34
N GLU A 704 9.24 42.86 -50.35
CA GLU A 704 9.07 43.30 -51.74
C GLU A 704 7.59 43.59 -52.02
N GLN A 705 7.31 44.74 -52.65
CA GLN A 705 5.94 45.14 -52.98
C GLN A 705 5.26 44.07 -53.85
N ASN A 706 4.10 43.60 -53.40
CA ASN A 706 3.35 42.56 -54.11
C ASN A 706 1.85 42.70 -53.86
N TRP A 707 1.15 43.25 -54.85
CA TRP A 707 -0.30 43.45 -54.79
C TRP A 707 -1.11 42.14 -54.75
N GLN A 708 -0.61 41.05 -55.34
CA GLN A 708 -1.31 39.76 -55.29
C GLN A 708 -1.28 39.18 -53.87
N GLU A 709 -0.14 39.26 -53.19
CA GLU A 709 -0.05 38.88 -51.78
C GLU A 709 -0.83 39.83 -50.87
N ALA A 710 -0.81 41.14 -51.15
CA ALA A 710 -1.62 42.12 -50.40
C ALA A 710 -3.11 41.76 -50.44
N VAL A 711 -3.66 41.52 -51.63
CA VAL A 711 -5.05 41.08 -51.81
C VAL A 711 -5.32 39.78 -51.07
N LYS A 712 -4.44 38.78 -51.18
CA LYS A 712 -4.61 37.48 -50.54
C LYS A 712 -4.78 37.64 -49.02
N TRP A 713 -3.90 38.40 -48.38
CA TRP A 713 -3.96 38.63 -46.94
C TRP A 713 -5.13 39.52 -46.53
N TYR A 714 -5.44 40.56 -47.30
CA TYR A 714 -6.65 41.35 -47.09
C TYR A 714 -7.93 40.53 -47.23
N THR A 715 -7.99 39.59 -48.17
CA THR A 715 -9.13 38.68 -48.35
C THR A 715 -9.34 37.83 -47.11
N GLN A 716 -8.29 37.14 -46.63
CA GLN A 716 -8.40 36.32 -45.42
C GLN A 716 -8.86 37.12 -44.20
N SER A 717 -8.37 38.36 -44.05
CA SER A 717 -8.76 39.23 -42.94
C SER A 717 -10.19 39.77 -43.10
N ALA A 718 -10.58 40.13 -44.33
CA ALA A 718 -11.91 40.65 -44.65
C ALA A 718 -13.01 39.58 -44.53
N ASP A 719 -12.70 38.32 -44.86
CA ASP A 719 -13.59 37.17 -44.68
C ASP A 719 -13.88 36.91 -43.19
N GLN A 720 -12.96 37.30 -42.30
CA GLN A 720 -13.15 37.34 -40.84
C GLN A 720 -13.84 38.63 -40.35
N GLY A 721 -14.33 39.47 -41.26
CA GLY A 721 -15.07 40.68 -40.99
C GLY A 721 -14.23 41.88 -40.57
N TYR A 722 -12.90 41.89 -40.75
CA TYR A 722 -12.07 43.00 -40.26
C TYR A 722 -12.25 44.27 -41.13
N PRO A 723 -12.76 45.39 -40.58
CA PRO A 723 -13.22 46.54 -41.37
C PRO A 723 -12.10 47.25 -42.14
N ARG A 724 -10.90 47.34 -41.56
CA ARG A 724 -9.74 47.92 -42.24
C ARG A 724 -9.36 47.08 -43.47
N ALA A 725 -9.35 45.76 -43.35
CA ALA A 725 -9.05 44.88 -44.48
C ALA A 725 -10.14 44.93 -45.56
N GLN A 726 -11.42 44.98 -45.17
CA GLN A 726 -12.52 45.18 -46.11
C GLN A 726 -12.34 46.48 -46.92
N TYR A 727 -11.97 47.58 -46.27
CA TYR A 727 -11.68 48.85 -46.94
C TYR A 727 -10.51 48.75 -47.91
N HIS A 728 -9.36 48.19 -47.50
CA HIS A 728 -8.20 48.05 -48.38
C HIS A 728 -8.45 47.08 -49.54
N LEU A 729 -9.17 45.98 -49.30
CA LEU A 729 -9.57 45.04 -50.35
C LEU A 729 -10.54 45.68 -51.35
N ALA A 730 -11.49 46.48 -50.86
CA ALA A 730 -12.40 47.25 -51.71
C ALA A 730 -11.63 48.20 -52.62
N TRP A 731 -10.62 48.89 -52.06
CA TRP A 731 -9.74 49.75 -52.83
C TRP A 731 -8.99 48.99 -53.93
N CYS A 732 -8.49 47.78 -53.62
CA CYS A 732 -7.81 46.92 -54.59
C CYS A 732 -8.74 46.53 -55.77
N TYR A 733 -9.99 46.13 -55.47
CA TYR A 733 -11.00 45.82 -56.50
C TYR A 733 -11.43 47.04 -57.31
N GLU A 734 -11.48 48.23 -56.71
CA GLU A 734 -11.85 49.47 -57.40
C GLU A 734 -10.78 49.90 -58.41
N HIS A 735 -9.50 49.78 -58.03
CA HIS A 735 -8.35 50.28 -58.78
C HIS A 735 -7.60 49.21 -59.60
N ALA A 736 -8.09 47.96 -59.58
CA ALA A 736 -7.45 46.82 -60.24
C ALA A 736 -6.02 46.52 -59.73
N ALA A 737 -5.78 46.73 -58.44
CA ALA A 737 -4.48 46.50 -57.81
C ALA A 737 -4.40 45.05 -57.33
N GLY A 738 -3.60 44.21 -58.01
CA GLY A 738 -3.44 42.78 -57.67
C GLY A 738 -4.64 41.88 -58.00
N VAL A 739 -5.78 42.46 -58.37
CA VAL A 739 -7.02 41.77 -58.78
C VAL A 739 -7.64 42.43 -60.01
N LYS A 740 -8.48 41.68 -60.73
CA LYS A 740 -9.32 42.25 -61.79
C LYS A 740 -10.30 43.25 -61.19
N ARG A 741 -10.45 44.40 -61.85
CA ARG A 741 -11.41 45.44 -61.44
C ARG A 741 -12.82 44.87 -61.29
N ASP A 742 -13.44 45.11 -60.15
CA ASP A 742 -14.80 44.66 -59.82
C ASP A 742 -15.46 45.69 -58.88
N LEU A 743 -16.26 46.60 -59.46
CA LEU A 743 -16.87 47.70 -58.71
C LEU A 743 -18.01 47.24 -57.80
N ASP A 744 -18.67 46.12 -58.13
CA ASP A 744 -19.75 45.58 -57.32
C ASP A 744 -19.17 44.95 -56.05
N LYS A 745 -18.07 44.19 -56.16
CA LYS A 745 -17.33 43.70 -55.00
C LYS A 745 -16.72 44.82 -54.17
N ALA A 746 -16.13 45.83 -54.81
CA ALA A 746 -15.58 47.00 -54.11
C ALA A 746 -16.67 47.72 -53.30
N LEU A 747 -17.84 47.96 -53.90
CA LEU A 747 -18.96 48.60 -53.21
C LEU A 747 -19.43 47.77 -52.01
N ALA A 748 -19.62 46.46 -52.18
CA ALA A 748 -20.05 45.58 -51.09
C ALA A 748 -19.07 45.57 -49.90
N LEU A 749 -17.77 45.56 -50.18
CA LEU A 749 -16.73 45.59 -49.15
C LEU A 749 -16.65 46.96 -48.45
N TYR A 750 -16.79 48.08 -49.17
CA TYR A 750 -16.89 49.39 -48.54
C TYR A 750 -18.15 49.53 -47.69
N GLU A 751 -19.29 48.96 -48.12
CA GLU A 751 -20.52 48.93 -47.32
C GLU A 751 -20.34 48.10 -46.04
N ALA A 752 -19.66 46.95 -46.13
CA ALA A 752 -19.34 46.13 -44.96
C ALA A 752 -18.41 46.86 -43.97
N ALA A 753 -17.41 47.60 -44.46
CA ALA A 753 -16.55 48.43 -43.62
C ALA A 753 -17.31 49.62 -43.01
N ALA A 754 -18.20 50.26 -43.78
CA ALA A 754 -19.04 51.37 -43.33
C ALA A 754 -20.07 50.96 -42.28
N ALA A 755 -20.66 49.76 -42.39
CA ALA A 755 -21.54 49.20 -41.37
C ALA A 755 -20.85 49.04 -40.00
N GLN A 756 -19.53 48.93 -40.00
CA GLN A 756 -18.67 48.89 -38.83
C GLN A 756 -18.04 50.25 -38.50
N GLN A 757 -18.54 51.33 -39.10
CA GLN A 757 -18.10 52.71 -38.89
C GLN A 757 -16.60 52.95 -39.19
N PHE A 758 -16.03 52.21 -40.15
CA PHE A 758 -14.65 52.43 -40.55
C PHE A 758 -14.47 53.78 -41.25
N GLU A 759 -13.47 54.53 -40.81
CA GLU A 759 -13.23 55.90 -41.28
C GLU A 759 -13.04 55.95 -42.80
N GLY A 760 -13.73 56.88 -43.45
CA GLY A 760 -13.62 57.11 -44.89
C GLY A 760 -14.38 56.11 -45.77
N ALA A 761 -14.92 55.01 -45.22
CA ALA A 761 -15.67 53.99 -45.96
C ALA A 761 -17.00 54.53 -46.53
N GLU A 762 -17.82 55.20 -45.72
CA GLU A 762 -19.10 55.80 -46.16
C GLU A 762 -18.91 56.76 -47.34
N LYS A 763 -17.84 57.56 -47.31
CA LYS A 763 -17.49 58.47 -48.40
C LYS A 763 -17.18 57.73 -49.71
N GLN A 764 -16.53 56.56 -49.65
CA GLN A 764 -16.28 55.75 -50.84
C GLN A 764 -17.58 55.11 -51.35
N VAL A 765 -18.45 54.63 -50.46
CA VAL A 765 -19.79 54.09 -50.80
C VAL A 765 -20.60 55.15 -51.55
N GLU A 766 -20.69 56.37 -51.00
CA GLU A 766 -21.40 57.46 -51.65
C GLU A 766 -20.80 57.83 -53.01
N ARG A 767 -19.47 57.84 -53.13
CA ARG A 767 -18.79 58.14 -54.40
C ARG A 767 -19.15 57.10 -55.46
N LEU A 768 -19.05 55.82 -55.13
CA LEU A 768 -19.31 54.72 -56.06
C LEU A 768 -20.79 54.66 -56.47
N LYS A 769 -21.72 54.94 -55.55
CA LYS A 769 -23.16 55.02 -55.86
C LYS A 769 -23.53 56.22 -56.76
N LYS A 770 -22.80 57.34 -56.66
CA LYS A 770 -23.04 58.56 -57.45
C LYS A 770 -22.40 58.54 -58.84
N THR A 771 -21.54 57.56 -59.13
CA THR A 771 -20.83 57.48 -60.42
C THR A 771 -21.60 56.58 -61.40
N PRO A 772 -22.28 57.10 -62.44
CA PRO A 772 -22.99 56.25 -63.39
C PRO A 772 -22.00 55.37 -64.17
N ALA A 773 -22.30 54.08 -64.29
CA ALA A 773 -21.50 53.11 -65.04
C ALA A 773 -21.38 53.51 -66.52
N LYS A 774 -20.33 54.25 -66.87
CA LYS A 774 -19.97 54.52 -68.28
C LYS A 774 -19.26 53.31 -68.86
N GLY A 775 -19.90 52.64 -69.82
CA GLY A 775 -19.19 51.88 -70.86
C GLY A 775 -19.73 50.51 -71.26
N LYS A 776 -20.88 50.46 -71.95
CA LYS A 776 -21.14 49.44 -72.98
C LYS A 776 -21.50 50.16 -74.28
N PHE A 777 -20.51 50.62 -75.04
CA PHE A 777 -20.71 51.01 -76.44
C PHE A 777 -19.44 50.78 -77.28
N LEU A 778 -19.60 49.93 -78.30
CA LEU A 778 -18.83 49.73 -79.55
C LEU A 778 -17.43 49.10 -79.51
N ARG A 779 -17.35 47.86 -80.03
CA ARG A 779 -16.64 47.56 -81.30
C ARG A 779 -17.01 46.18 -81.83
N GLY A 780 -17.88 46.16 -82.83
CA GLY A 780 -17.98 45.08 -83.80
C GLY A 780 -17.84 45.71 -85.18
N PHE A 781 -16.67 45.58 -85.80
CA PHE A 781 -16.45 45.65 -87.26
C PHE A 781 -14.98 45.39 -87.56
N PHE A 782 -14.63 44.14 -87.91
CA PHE A 782 -13.77 43.75 -89.04
C PHE A 782 -13.83 42.23 -89.17
N GLY A 783 -14.35 41.76 -90.31
CA GLY A 783 -14.44 40.35 -90.65
C GLY A 783 -15.31 40.16 -91.89
N ARG A 784 -14.71 40.23 -93.08
CA ARG A 784 -15.25 39.70 -94.33
C ARG A 784 -14.07 39.29 -95.21
N HIS A 785 -13.90 38.00 -95.47
CA HIS A 785 -14.45 37.33 -96.66
C HIS A 785 -13.93 35.89 -96.73
N ASP A 786 -14.88 34.94 -96.74
CA ASP A 786 -15.16 34.00 -97.83
C ASP A 786 -16.71 34.07 -97.94
N SER A 787 -17.41 34.25 -99.06
CA SER A 787 -17.15 34.31 -100.50
C SER A 787 -18.00 35.43 -101.12
#